data_AF-A0A517SUT1-F1
#
_entry.id   AF-A0A517SUT1-F1
#
_cell.length_a   1.000
_cell.length_b   1.000
_cell.length_c   1.000
_cell.angle_alpha   90.00
_cell.angle_beta   90.00
_cell.angle_gamma   90.00
#
_symmetry.space_group_name_H-M   'P 1'
#
loop_
_entity.id
_entity.type
_entity.pdbx_description
1 polymer ?
#
loop_
_entity_poly.entity_id
_entity_poly.type
_entity_poly.pdbx_seq_one_letter_code
_entity_poly.pdbx_strand_id
1 'polypeptide(L)'
;MSAELLYTSAAQGLRHGSRGFCTVLMTEGMPLNVISKLESLCSYRRLYTPDHAKSDRNPVLYSHQRMIIAGNTTSVLTRTSAYGMDYSGRQNLISHQVTLESNEQSAAGPAWLMQQSGVMRSRWLGHCETPSQGPKIPSGNQRSRICSAWKSVAGDAGWGGVVAEACLQGQEPLWIIYDDSQADRLLELIDEGISLLSVQDRWKATFSTFAVNVLPDVDCKVRFVPVGTAEAKFAASTDRVIDLTAEPTITTSSQLVKQARGQLRETGAATPRSVGRRDSHSAAEPSLAAASWTAEPLVEDAPQAPPPTTPPELPEDAVKSGLASRRSIVLASLGGVVVLGGAWSLARWSAGLPIIPDGSTVDPAPKENVTDLGGQSPADPETTTDEVPPGTESLEIVARYDAADLLSLAWPEQDSNFDGQVRFQGIVTGKPKGQFEKTDVSQPRTPETPLRDQTTTLDQVQVAWGDGALLPIAKPQRMEVTSRPGGGVSQILTLGQIPSLPDQLPTCTLHLDEQLQRVVIQGGLQVLHHTDESDSPLNDQRAVMEAFADILGAVIDKHLVIQEKLQQLPEPLQLASRAARKRIGADAASIGNRLIQNLRQDVLPGLAAEQLSELLIAERDRSDQALVAEAQTALLRIIKECGAISTASVELQGVLDELRQGVHVTLPELRLYDASGKLIHVMLLTVHFGW
;
A
#
# COMPACT_ATOMS: atom_id res chain seq x y z
N MET A 1 -4.91 15.39 -13.35
CA MET A 1 -3.75 14.57 -12.95
C MET A 1 -3.63 14.62 -11.44
N SER A 2 -3.56 13.45 -10.84
CA SER A 2 -3.45 13.25 -9.42
C SER A 2 -2.11 13.75 -8.92
N ALA A 3 -2.11 14.18 -7.66
CA ALA A 3 -0.94 14.71 -6.99
C ALA A 3 -0.95 14.21 -5.55
N GLU A 4 0.25 13.94 -5.01
CA GLU A 4 0.42 13.50 -3.63
C GLU A 4 1.24 14.50 -2.80
N LEU A 5 1.04 14.44 -1.49
CA LEU A 5 1.82 15.14 -0.48
C LEU A 5 2.03 14.22 0.73
N LEU A 6 3.28 14.07 1.17
CA LEU A 6 3.64 13.37 2.41
C LEU A 6 4.21 14.36 3.43
N TYR A 7 3.64 14.33 4.63
CA TYR A 7 3.94 15.23 5.72
C TYR A 7 4.31 14.45 6.98
N THR A 8 5.48 14.72 7.55
CA THR A 8 6.03 14.06 8.75
C THR A 8 7.06 14.96 9.42
N SER A 9 7.56 14.61 10.61
CA SER A 9 8.68 15.31 11.23
C SER A 9 10.02 14.88 10.63
N ALA A 10 10.76 15.83 10.05
CA ALA A 10 12.05 15.61 9.41
C ALA A 10 13.08 16.69 9.80
N ALA A 11 14.36 16.34 9.77
CA ALA A 11 15.46 17.29 10.03
C ALA A 11 15.52 18.41 8.97
N GLN A 12 15.10 18.10 7.74
CA GLN A 12 14.97 18.99 6.60
C GLN A 12 13.77 18.55 5.75
N GLY A 13 12.89 19.48 5.39
CA GLY A 13 11.80 19.26 4.43
C GLY A 13 12.11 19.77 3.02
N LEU A 14 11.15 19.64 2.10
CA LEU A 14 11.30 20.11 0.72
C LEU A 14 11.40 21.63 0.58
N ARG A 15 10.69 22.38 1.42
CA ARG A 15 10.81 23.85 1.44
C ARG A 15 12.10 24.24 2.14
N HIS A 16 12.89 25.12 1.53
CA HIS A 16 14.15 25.61 2.12
C HIS A 16 13.93 26.16 3.53
N GLY A 17 14.74 25.71 4.50
CA GLY A 17 14.62 26.08 5.91
C GLY A 17 13.49 25.39 6.70
N SER A 18 12.65 24.56 6.07
CA SER A 18 11.63 23.78 6.79
C SER A 18 12.24 22.59 7.53
N ARG A 19 11.78 22.37 8.77
CA ARG A 19 12.27 21.34 9.71
C ARG A 19 11.21 21.04 10.77
N GLY A 20 11.30 19.89 11.44
CA GLY A 20 10.21 19.37 12.24
C GLY A 20 9.08 18.91 11.33
N PHE A 21 7.82 19.09 11.73
CA PHE A 21 6.67 18.78 10.88
C PHE A 21 6.66 19.61 9.59
N CYS A 22 6.95 18.95 8.46
CA CYS A 22 7.06 19.59 7.16
C CYS A 22 6.70 18.60 6.03
N THR A 23 6.46 19.17 4.85
CA THR A 23 6.28 18.38 3.63
C THR A 23 7.62 17.79 3.19
N VAL A 24 7.71 16.46 3.18
CA VAL A 24 8.89 15.69 2.74
C VAL A 24 8.72 15.10 1.34
N LEU A 25 7.48 15.00 0.86
CA LEU A 25 7.17 14.61 -0.51
C LEU A 25 6.07 15.49 -1.06
N MET A 26 6.21 15.99 -2.29
CA MET A 26 5.10 16.56 -3.04
C MET A 26 5.27 16.33 -4.54
N THR A 27 4.18 16.08 -5.26
CA THR A 27 4.24 16.06 -6.73
C THR A 27 4.72 17.40 -7.29
N GLU A 28 5.59 17.35 -8.29
CA GLU A 28 6.16 18.52 -8.97
C GLU A 28 5.06 19.46 -9.49
N GLY A 29 5.32 20.77 -9.40
CA GLY A 29 4.39 21.80 -9.88
C GLY A 29 3.14 22.01 -9.00
N MET A 30 2.97 21.30 -7.87
CA MET A 30 1.83 21.50 -6.97
C MET A 30 1.76 22.98 -6.49
N PRO A 31 0.67 23.72 -6.75
CA PRO A 31 0.61 25.14 -6.39
C PRO A 31 0.58 25.38 -4.88
N LEU A 32 1.20 26.48 -4.42
CA LEU A 32 1.44 26.75 -3.00
C LEU A 32 0.16 26.79 -2.14
N ASN A 33 -0.96 27.27 -2.69
CA ASN A 33 -2.26 27.27 -2.03
C ASN A 33 -2.84 25.85 -1.86
N VAL A 34 -2.55 24.93 -2.78
CA VAL A 34 -2.88 23.51 -2.65
C VAL A 34 -2.06 22.89 -1.54
N ILE A 35 -0.72 23.05 -1.58
CA ILE A 35 0.20 22.53 -0.55
C ILE A 35 -0.25 22.99 0.84
N SER A 36 -0.44 24.30 1.05
CA SER A 36 -0.84 24.85 2.36
C SER A 36 -2.21 24.33 2.83
N LYS A 37 -3.15 24.05 1.91
CA LYS A 37 -4.45 23.48 2.28
C LYS A 37 -4.34 21.99 2.63
N LEU A 38 -3.54 21.21 1.91
CA LEU A 38 -3.25 19.81 2.23
C LEU A 38 -2.46 19.67 3.55
N GLU A 39 -1.48 20.54 3.79
CA GLU A 39 -0.76 20.63 5.07
C GLU A 39 -1.74 20.89 6.24
N SER A 40 -2.79 21.70 6.04
CA SER A 40 -3.82 21.95 7.06
C SER A 40 -4.67 20.72 7.41
N LEU A 41 -4.74 19.71 6.54
CA LEU A 41 -5.42 18.43 6.78
C LEU A 41 -4.54 17.44 7.56
N CYS A 42 -3.23 17.70 7.69
CA CYS A 42 -2.26 16.76 8.27
C CYS A 42 -2.29 16.67 9.82
N SER A 43 -3.36 17.16 10.46
CA SER A 43 -3.50 17.11 11.92
C SER A 43 -3.85 15.71 12.41
N TYR A 44 -3.30 15.31 13.56
CA TYR A 44 -3.60 14.01 14.17
C TYR A 44 -3.58 14.10 15.70
N ARG A 45 -4.69 13.73 16.33
CA ARG A 45 -4.82 13.70 17.79
C ARG A 45 -4.77 12.26 18.27
N ARG A 46 -3.63 11.83 18.81
CA ARG A 46 -3.46 10.49 19.41
C ARG A 46 -4.49 10.25 20.52
N LEU A 47 -4.98 9.01 20.62
CA LEU A 47 -5.74 8.53 21.77
C LEU A 47 -4.79 8.13 22.91
N TYR A 48 -3.64 7.58 22.56
CA TYR A 48 -2.65 7.05 23.49
C TYR A 48 -1.30 7.74 23.26
N THR A 49 -0.67 8.21 24.32
CA THR A 49 0.70 8.75 24.25
C THR A 49 1.71 7.62 24.00
N PRO A 50 2.92 7.88 23.49
CA PRO A 50 3.90 6.84 23.13
C PRO A 50 4.31 5.93 24.29
N ASP A 51 4.31 6.46 25.52
CA ASP A 51 4.59 5.77 26.78
C ASP A 51 3.43 4.90 27.29
N HIS A 52 2.22 5.05 26.72
CA HIS A 52 1.06 4.28 27.12
C HIS A 52 1.11 2.87 26.50
N ALA A 53 0.75 1.83 27.26
CA ALA A 53 0.79 0.42 26.81
C ALA A 53 -0.17 0.05 25.64
N LYS A 54 -0.96 1.02 25.14
CA LYS A 54 -1.77 0.92 23.92
C LYS A 54 -1.31 1.90 22.82
N SER A 55 -0.10 2.46 22.90
CA SER A 55 0.44 3.42 21.92
C SER A 55 0.36 2.92 20.48
N ASP A 56 0.63 1.62 20.26
CA ASP A 56 0.53 0.96 18.95
C ASP A 56 -0.92 0.77 18.45
N ARG A 57 -1.92 0.97 19.33
CA ARG A 57 -3.36 0.88 19.01
C ARG A 57 -3.97 2.26 18.73
N ASN A 58 -3.15 3.26 18.41
CA ASN A 58 -3.63 4.56 17.92
C ASN A 58 -4.26 4.39 16.51
N PRO A 59 -5.55 4.73 16.30
CA PRO A 59 -6.25 4.42 15.04
C PRO A 59 -5.63 5.10 13.82
N VAL A 60 -5.53 4.40 12.70
CA VAL A 60 -5.21 5.03 11.41
C VAL A 60 -6.43 5.81 10.92
N LEU A 61 -6.25 7.12 10.71
CA LEU A 61 -7.24 7.97 10.08
C LEU A 61 -7.19 7.74 8.57
N TYR A 62 -8.27 7.23 8.01
CA TYR A 62 -8.57 7.29 6.59
C TYR A 62 -9.73 8.24 6.37
N SER A 63 -9.63 9.18 5.43
CA SER A 63 -10.75 10.04 5.09
C SER A 63 -10.81 10.37 3.61
N HIS A 64 -12.04 10.50 3.10
CA HIS A 64 -12.30 11.12 1.81
C HIS A 64 -13.12 12.39 2.04
N GLN A 65 -12.59 13.51 1.57
CA GLN A 65 -13.17 14.84 1.70
C GLN A 65 -13.28 15.47 0.31
N ARG A 66 -14.31 16.29 0.12
CA ARG A 66 -14.49 17.10 -1.10
C ARG A 66 -14.39 18.56 -0.71
N MET A 67 -13.55 19.30 -1.42
CA MET A 67 -13.23 20.68 -1.08
C MET A 67 -12.93 21.52 -2.33
N ILE A 68 -13.15 22.83 -2.22
CA ILE A 68 -12.90 23.75 -3.34
C ILE A 68 -11.43 24.18 -3.32
N ILE A 69 -10.66 23.76 -4.32
CA ILE A 69 -9.27 24.12 -4.51
C ILE A 69 -9.15 24.85 -5.86
N ALA A 70 -8.68 26.10 -5.81
CA ALA A 70 -8.58 26.97 -7.00
C ALA A 70 -9.88 27.06 -7.84
N GLY A 71 -11.04 27.04 -7.17
CA GLY A 71 -12.37 27.08 -7.81
C GLY A 71 -12.92 25.72 -8.24
N ASN A 72 -12.10 24.67 -8.29
CA ASN A 72 -12.52 23.30 -8.65
C ASN A 72 -12.88 22.49 -7.41
N THR A 73 -13.90 21.64 -7.49
CA THR A 73 -14.19 20.66 -6.43
C THR A 73 -13.25 19.47 -6.58
N THR A 74 -12.25 19.38 -5.71
CA THR A 74 -11.25 18.30 -5.70
C THR A 74 -11.61 17.26 -4.64
N SER A 75 -11.46 15.98 -5.00
CA SER A 75 -11.55 14.86 -4.06
C SER A 75 -10.19 14.64 -3.43
N VAL A 76 -10.12 14.62 -2.10
CA VAL A 76 -8.88 14.41 -1.33
C VAL A 76 -9.02 13.15 -0.50
N LEU A 77 -8.09 12.23 -0.70
CA LEU A 77 -7.89 11.04 0.12
C LEU A 77 -6.78 11.30 1.12
N THR A 78 -7.02 10.96 2.38
CA THR A 78 -6.09 11.16 3.48
C THR A 78 -5.82 9.85 4.19
N ARG A 79 -4.55 9.56 4.48
CA ARG A 79 -4.12 8.55 5.45
C ARG A 79 -3.21 9.21 6.48
N THR A 80 -3.61 9.24 7.74
CA THR A 80 -2.78 9.78 8.83
C THR A 80 -2.68 8.81 10.00
N SER A 81 -1.47 8.55 10.48
CA SER A 81 -1.21 7.67 11.63
C SER A 81 -0.13 8.22 12.55
N ALA A 82 -0.05 7.69 13.78
CA ALA A 82 1.16 7.78 14.57
C ALA A 82 2.35 7.19 13.79
N TYR A 83 3.56 7.71 14.03
CA TYR A 83 4.78 7.31 13.34
C TYR A 83 5.98 7.33 14.31
N GLY A 84 5.78 6.78 15.51
CA GLY A 84 6.80 6.70 16.56
C GLY A 84 7.24 8.07 17.08
N MET A 85 8.56 8.21 17.27
CA MET A 85 9.24 9.43 17.71
C MET A 85 10.08 10.00 16.56
N ASP A 86 10.24 11.31 16.52
CA ASP A 86 11.05 12.00 15.51
C ASP A 86 12.54 12.08 15.89
N TYR A 87 13.34 12.57 14.95
CA TYR A 87 14.78 12.81 15.08
C TYR A 87 15.19 13.73 16.26
N SER A 88 14.23 14.35 16.94
CA SER A 88 14.43 15.23 18.10
C SER A 88 13.78 14.70 19.38
N GLY A 89 13.31 13.44 19.39
CA GLY A 89 12.65 12.83 20.53
C GLY A 89 11.25 13.38 20.82
N ARG A 90 10.56 13.94 19.82
CA ARG A 90 9.14 14.37 19.92
C ARG A 90 8.23 13.39 19.21
N GLN A 91 6.95 13.35 19.59
CA GLN A 91 5.99 12.39 19.03
C GLN A 91 5.71 12.66 17.55
N ASN A 92 5.94 11.70 16.66
CA ASN A 92 5.84 11.89 15.21
C ASN A 92 4.54 11.31 14.61
N LEU A 93 4.05 11.93 13.54
CA LEU A 93 2.92 11.47 12.73
C LEU A 93 3.37 11.36 11.28
N ILE A 94 2.73 10.48 10.52
CA ILE A 94 2.85 10.47 9.06
C ILE A 94 1.47 10.69 8.47
N SER A 95 1.38 11.66 7.56
CA SER A 95 0.16 12.09 6.90
C SER A 95 0.41 12.09 5.39
N HIS A 96 -0.33 11.25 4.67
CA HIS A 96 -0.30 11.17 3.21
C HIS A 96 -1.63 11.68 2.65
N GLN A 97 -1.53 12.59 1.69
CA GLN A 97 -2.65 13.22 1.01
C GLN A 97 -2.56 12.90 -0.48
N VAL A 98 -3.65 12.46 -1.09
CA VAL A 98 -3.75 12.25 -2.55
C VAL A 98 -4.96 13.02 -3.07
N THR A 99 -4.73 13.93 -4.02
CA THR A 99 -5.79 14.67 -4.72
C THR A 99 -6.13 14.00 -6.03
N LEU A 100 -7.42 13.89 -6.37
CA LEU A 100 -7.89 13.33 -7.65
C LEU A 100 -8.85 14.27 -8.37
N GLU A 101 -8.64 14.41 -9.68
CA GLU A 101 -9.62 14.97 -10.61
C GLU A 101 -10.71 13.94 -10.97
N SER A 102 -11.85 14.42 -11.48
CA SER A 102 -13.04 13.58 -11.74
C SER A 102 -12.85 12.48 -12.80
N ASN A 103 -11.84 12.60 -13.66
CA ASN A 103 -11.47 11.59 -14.67
C ASN A 103 -10.60 10.45 -14.11
N GLU A 104 -9.91 10.67 -12.99
CA GLU A 104 -9.05 9.67 -12.32
C GLU A 104 -9.81 8.89 -11.22
N GLN A 105 -11.05 9.30 -10.94
CA GLN A 105 -11.91 8.71 -9.93
C GLN A 105 -12.37 7.30 -10.34
N SER A 106 -11.67 6.27 -9.83
CA SER A 106 -12.01 4.86 -10.01
C SER A 106 -13.48 4.58 -9.72
N ALA A 107 -14.17 3.88 -10.63
CA ALA A 107 -15.61 3.58 -10.51
C ALA A 107 -15.96 2.77 -9.24
N ALA A 108 -14.98 2.15 -8.59
CA ALA A 108 -15.16 1.48 -7.32
C ALA A 108 -15.41 2.44 -6.13
N GLY A 109 -14.92 3.68 -6.19
CA GLY A 109 -15.09 4.68 -5.13
C GLY A 109 -13.88 4.90 -4.23
N PRO A 110 -13.94 5.92 -3.34
CA PRO A 110 -12.79 6.40 -2.57
C PRO A 110 -12.29 5.42 -1.49
N ALA A 111 -13.19 4.71 -0.81
CA ALA A 111 -12.81 3.77 0.26
C ALA A 111 -12.11 2.52 -0.30
N TRP A 112 -12.61 1.96 -1.40
CA TRP A 112 -11.92 0.91 -2.17
C TRP A 112 -10.53 1.37 -2.60
N LEU A 113 -10.42 2.59 -3.12
CA LEU A 113 -9.16 3.10 -3.66
C LEU A 113 -8.08 3.27 -2.59
N MET A 114 -8.43 3.73 -1.38
CA MET A 114 -7.49 3.82 -0.25
C MET A 114 -7.00 2.45 0.28
N GLN A 115 -7.68 1.35 -0.05
CA GLN A 115 -7.24 -0.01 0.28
C GLN A 115 -6.25 -0.59 -0.74
N GLN A 116 -6.04 0.06 -1.90
CA GLN A 116 -5.17 -0.49 -2.93
C GLN A 116 -3.70 -0.25 -2.60
N SER A 117 -2.87 -1.28 -2.78
CA SER A 117 -1.42 -1.23 -2.60
C SER A 117 -0.79 -0.12 -3.45
N GLY A 118 0.07 0.69 -2.84
CA GLY A 118 0.78 1.79 -3.52
C GLY A 118 0.00 3.10 -3.65
N VAL A 119 -1.29 3.14 -3.30
CA VAL A 119 -2.07 4.40 -3.35
C VAL A 119 -1.83 5.26 -2.11
N MET A 120 -1.85 4.68 -0.91
CA MET A 120 -1.63 5.42 0.34
C MET A 120 -0.30 5.02 0.99
N ARG A 121 0.65 5.96 1.11
CA ARG A 121 1.96 5.73 1.74
C ARG A 121 1.80 5.59 3.26
N SER A 122 2.39 4.54 3.83
CA SER A 122 2.40 4.27 5.28
C SER A 122 3.71 4.62 5.97
N ARG A 123 4.78 4.82 5.19
CA ARG A 123 6.16 5.10 5.64
C ARG A 123 6.80 6.21 4.81
N TRP A 124 7.80 6.86 5.39
CA TRP A 124 8.70 7.80 4.71
C TRP A 124 10.11 7.18 4.64
N LEU A 125 10.75 7.26 3.47
CA LEU A 125 12.04 6.62 3.18
C LEU A 125 13.26 7.45 3.66
N GLY A 126 13.07 8.39 4.59
CA GLY A 126 14.13 9.19 5.20
C GLY A 126 14.75 10.30 4.34
N HIS A 127 14.38 10.41 3.06
CA HIS A 127 14.85 11.44 2.14
C HIS A 127 13.67 12.18 1.47
N CYS A 128 13.88 13.43 1.07
CA CYS A 128 12.82 14.22 0.45
C CYS A 128 12.68 13.89 -1.05
N GLU A 129 11.44 13.83 -1.53
CA GLU A 129 11.08 13.39 -2.89
C GLU A 129 10.20 14.44 -3.60
N THR A 130 10.53 14.81 -4.84
CA THR A 130 9.63 15.62 -5.70
C THR A 130 9.33 14.87 -6.99
N PRO A 131 8.44 13.85 -6.98
CA PRO A 131 8.13 13.09 -8.17
C PRO A 131 7.40 13.95 -9.21
N SER A 132 7.74 13.79 -10.49
CA SER A 132 7.13 14.53 -11.61
C SER A 132 5.68 14.14 -11.92
N GLN A 133 5.17 13.08 -11.29
CA GLN A 133 3.79 12.61 -11.39
C GLN A 133 3.25 12.21 -10.01
N GLY A 134 1.92 12.19 -9.87
CA GLY A 134 1.25 11.63 -8.69
C GLY A 134 1.27 10.09 -8.65
N PRO A 135 0.64 9.48 -7.62
CA PRO A 135 0.60 8.04 -7.48
C PRO A 135 -0.23 7.40 -8.59
N LYS A 136 0.19 6.23 -9.08
CA LYS A 136 -0.53 5.48 -10.12
C LYS A 136 -1.90 5.03 -9.61
N ILE A 137 -2.97 5.73 -10.01
CA ILE A 137 -4.33 5.41 -9.59
C ILE A 137 -4.84 4.15 -10.32
N PRO A 138 -5.13 3.03 -9.64
CA PRO A 138 -5.69 1.84 -10.27
C PRO A 138 -7.13 2.09 -10.74
N SER A 139 -7.39 1.76 -12.01
CA SER A 139 -8.76 1.68 -12.51
C SER A 139 -9.44 0.43 -11.98
N GLY A 140 -10.67 0.60 -11.46
CA GLY A 140 -11.42 -0.49 -10.86
C GLY A 140 -12.91 -0.18 -10.82
N ASN A 141 -13.72 -1.23 -10.66
CA ASN A 141 -15.14 -1.10 -10.35
C ASN A 141 -15.55 -2.25 -9.44
N GLN A 142 -16.25 -1.94 -8.35
CA GLN A 142 -16.87 -2.94 -7.49
C GLN A 142 -18.37 -3.04 -7.78
N ARG A 143 -18.90 -4.26 -7.81
CA ARG A 143 -20.35 -4.45 -7.76
C ARG A 143 -20.86 -4.16 -6.35
N SER A 144 -22.15 -3.85 -6.23
CA SER A 144 -22.79 -3.87 -4.92
C SER A 144 -22.70 -5.28 -4.34
N ARG A 145 -22.33 -5.38 -3.06
CA ARG A 145 -22.20 -6.64 -2.34
C ARG A 145 -23.00 -6.63 -1.05
N ILE A 146 -23.26 -7.82 -0.51
CA ILE A 146 -23.82 -7.98 0.84
C ILE A 146 -22.82 -7.37 1.83
N CYS A 147 -23.31 -6.60 2.79
CA CYS A 147 -22.47 -5.94 3.78
C CYS A 147 -22.10 -6.92 4.92
N SER A 148 -21.18 -7.82 4.58
CA SER A 148 -20.67 -8.89 5.43
C SER A 148 -19.87 -8.40 6.65
N ALA A 149 -19.04 -7.37 6.48
CA ALA A 149 -18.29 -6.74 7.56
C ALA A 149 -19.25 -6.07 8.55
N TRP A 150 -20.26 -5.36 8.04
CA TRP A 150 -21.33 -4.79 8.88
C TRP A 150 -22.07 -5.84 9.70
N LYS A 151 -22.41 -6.97 9.10
CA LYS A 151 -23.01 -8.09 9.82
C LYS A 151 -22.09 -8.65 10.90
N SER A 152 -20.77 -8.71 10.63
CA SER A 152 -19.78 -9.23 11.58
C SER A 152 -19.50 -8.30 12.75
N VAL A 153 -19.58 -6.97 12.56
CA VAL A 153 -19.23 -5.97 13.59
C VAL A 153 -20.46 -5.47 14.33
N ALA A 154 -21.59 -5.28 13.64
CA ALA A 154 -22.82 -4.66 14.18
C ALA A 154 -24.04 -5.61 14.17
N GLY A 155 -23.84 -6.91 13.95
CA GLY A 155 -24.88 -7.95 13.94
C GLY A 155 -25.78 -7.99 12.70
N ASP A 156 -25.98 -6.86 12.01
CA ASP A 156 -26.84 -6.76 10.83
C ASP A 156 -26.13 -6.07 9.65
N ALA A 157 -26.15 -6.73 8.49
CA ALA A 157 -25.64 -6.18 7.23
C ALA A 157 -26.35 -4.87 6.83
N GLY A 158 -27.61 -4.68 7.24
CA GLY A 158 -28.43 -3.52 6.91
C GLY A 158 -27.78 -2.17 7.27
N TRP A 159 -26.85 -2.15 8.22
CA TRP A 159 -26.15 -0.92 8.63
C TRP A 159 -25.31 -0.30 7.50
N GLY A 160 -24.74 -1.12 6.61
CA GLY A 160 -24.09 -0.62 5.39
C GLY A 160 -25.06 0.14 4.48
N GLY A 161 -26.33 -0.26 4.48
CA GLY A 161 -27.42 0.45 3.79
C GLY A 161 -27.77 1.78 4.44
N VAL A 162 -27.80 1.86 5.77
CA VAL A 162 -28.00 3.12 6.51
C VAL A 162 -26.86 4.11 6.25
N VAL A 163 -25.62 3.62 6.20
CA VAL A 163 -24.44 4.43 5.84
C VAL A 163 -24.53 4.92 4.39
N ALA A 164 -24.91 4.05 3.44
CA ALA A 164 -25.15 4.46 2.06
C ALA A 164 -26.23 5.55 1.93
N GLU A 165 -27.32 5.45 2.69
CA GLU A 165 -28.36 6.50 2.76
C GLU A 165 -27.81 7.82 3.30
N ALA A 166 -26.99 7.78 4.36
CA ALA A 166 -26.35 8.98 4.90
C ALA A 166 -25.35 9.63 3.93
N CYS A 167 -24.69 8.87 3.07
CA CYS A 167 -23.86 9.44 1.99
C CYS A 167 -24.69 10.19 0.94
N LEU A 168 -25.92 9.74 0.66
CA LEU A 168 -26.83 10.37 -0.30
C LEU A 168 -27.61 11.56 0.30
N GLN A 169 -28.02 11.47 1.58
CA GLN A 169 -29.03 12.33 2.19
C GLN A 169 -28.48 13.26 3.29
N GLY A 170 -29.09 14.45 3.41
CA GLY A 170 -28.88 15.37 4.52
C GLY A 170 -27.62 16.25 4.42
N GLN A 171 -27.59 17.28 5.26
CA GLN A 171 -26.41 18.13 5.55
C GLN A 171 -25.72 17.71 6.85
N GLU A 172 -26.48 17.15 7.80
CA GLU A 172 -25.94 16.65 9.06
C GLU A 172 -25.14 15.35 8.85
N PRO A 173 -24.06 15.12 9.60
CA PRO A 173 -23.31 13.87 9.55
C PRO A 173 -24.04 12.73 10.27
N LEU A 174 -23.84 11.51 9.77
CA LEU A 174 -24.03 10.28 10.52
C LEU A 174 -22.79 10.01 11.35
N TRP A 175 -22.96 9.86 12.67
CA TRP A 175 -21.89 9.48 13.58
C TRP A 175 -21.85 7.97 13.80
N ILE A 176 -20.65 7.42 13.95
CA ILE A 176 -20.44 6.00 14.26
C ILE A 176 -19.48 5.90 15.45
N ILE A 177 -19.96 5.41 16.59
CA ILE A 177 -19.14 5.22 17.79
C ILE A 177 -18.51 3.82 17.73
N TYR A 178 -17.20 3.72 17.98
CA TYR A 178 -16.47 2.45 17.89
C TYR A 178 -15.48 2.22 19.05
N ASP A 179 -15.11 0.97 19.31
CA ASP A 179 -14.08 0.58 20.27
C ASP A 179 -12.69 0.40 19.62
N ASP A 180 -11.61 0.49 20.41
CA ASP A 180 -10.23 0.34 19.90
C ASP A 180 -9.97 -1.00 19.17
N SER A 181 -10.73 -2.05 19.48
CA SER A 181 -10.69 -3.35 18.80
C SER A 181 -11.29 -3.37 17.39
N GLN A 182 -12.08 -2.36 17.03
CA GLN A 182 -12.80 -2.26 15.75
C GLN A 182 -12.07 -1.36 14.73
N ALA A 183 -11.03 -0.63 15.14
CA ALA A 183 -10.38 0.42 14.35
C ALA A 183 -9.89 -0.05 12.96
N ASP A 184 -9.35 -1.27 12.86
CA ASP A 184 -8.81 -1.81 11.61
C ASP A 184 -9.89 -2.21 10.59
N ARG A 185 -11.15 -2.37 11.03
CA ARG A 185 -12.29 -2.73 10.16
C ARG A 185 -13.00 -1.51 9.55
N LEU A 186 -12.76 -0.30 10.04
CA LEU A 186 -13.60 0.86 9.71
C LEU A 186 -13.56 1.26 8.23
N LEU A 187 -12.42 1.09 7.56
CA LEU A 187 -12.28 1.39 6.12
C LEU A 187 -13.05 0.38 5.24
N GLU A 188 -13.11 -0.88 5.65
CA GLU A 188 -13.89 -1.92 4.98
C GLU A 188 -15.40 -1.70 5.19
N LEU A 189 -15.82 -1.31 6.40
CA LEU A 189 -17.22 -0.98 6.70
C LEU A 189 -17.72 0.16 5.80
N ILE A 190 -16.97 1.26 5.68
CA ILE A 190 -17.38 2.37 4.81
C ILE A 190 -17.33 1.98 3.33
N ASP A 191 -16.39 1.12 2.91
CA ASP A 191 -16.34 0.60 1.54
C ASP A 191 -17.53 -0.31 1.19
N GLU A 192 -17.94 -1.20 2.10
CA GLU A 192 -19.17 -2.00 1.90
C GLU A 192 -20.39 -1.10 1.69
N GLY A 193 -20.55 -0.05 2.51
CA GLY A 193 -21.64 0.92 2.35
C GLY A 193 -21.57 1.69 1.03
N ILE A 194 -20.38 2.20 0.67
CA ILE A 194 -20.15 2.90 -0.61
C ILE A 194 -20.39 1.97 -1.82
N SER A 195 -20.11 0.68 -1.71
CA SER A 195 -20.33 -0.29 -2.80
C SER A 195 -21.81 -0.38 -3.24
N LEU A 196 -22.75 -0.10 -2.32
CA LEU A 196 -24.19 -0.09 -2.59
C LEU A 196 -24.63 1.10 -3.46
N LEU A 197 -23.85 2.19 -3.48
CA LEU A 197 -24.14 3.39 -4.23
C LEU A 197 -23.92 3.20 -5.73
N SER A 198 -24.63 3.99 -6.53
CA SER A 198 -24.37 4.11 -7.97
C SER A 198 -22.93 4.60 -8.20
N VAL A 199 -22.32 4.22 -9.32
CA VAL A 199 -20.95 4.66 -9.68
C VAL A 199 -20.81 6.20 -9.64
N GLN A 200 -21.87 6.93 -10.00
CA GLN A 200 -21.90 8.39 -10.03
C GLN A 200 -21.99 9.03 -8.63
N ASP A 201 -22.38 8.27 -7.60
CA ASP A 201 -22.58 8.74 -6.23
C ASP A 201 -21.48 8.31 -5.27
N ARG A 202 -20.70 7.27 -5.61
CA ARG A 202 -19.60 6.76 -4.77
C ARG A 202 -18.57 7.83 -4.39
N TRP A 203 -18.24 8.72 -5.33
CA TRP A 203 -17.33 9.85 -5.10
C TRP A 203 -18.00 11.09 -4.50
N LYS A 204 -19.31 11.04 -4.20
CA LYS A 204 -20.00 12.04 -3.37
C LYS A 204 -20.02 11.64 -1.88
N ALA A 205 -19.68 10.38 -1.56
CA ALA A 205 -19.62 9.89 -0.19
C ALA A 205 -18.35 10.39 0.53
N THR A 206 -18.51 11.35 1.43
CA THR A 206 -17.42 11.88 2.28
C THR A 206 -17.44 11.24 3.67
N PHE A 207 -16.26 10.94 4.20
CA PHE A 207 -16.14 10.23 5.48
C PHE A 207 -14.78 10.44 6.15
N SER A 208 -14.70 10.16 7.46
CA SER A 208 -13.45 9.97 8.20
C SER A 208 -13.57 8.84 9.22
N THR A 209 -12.65 7.87 9.18
CA THR A 209 -12.57 6.75 10.13
C THR A 209 -12.07 7.17 11.52
N PHE A 210 -11.60 8.41 11.67
CA PHE A 210 -11.17 8.96 12.96
C PHE A 210 -11.45 10.47 13.04
N ALA A 211 -12.73 10.81 13.20
CA ALA A 211 -13.29 12.15 13.04
C ALA A 211 -13.10 13.09 14.26
N VAL A 212 -11.92 13.06 14.89
CA VAL A 212 -11.63 13.84 16.12
C VAL A 212 -11.22 15.30 15.88
N ASN A 213 -10.86 15.68 14.65
CA ASN A 213 -10.48 17.05 14.25
C ASN A 213 -10.98 17.35 12.82
N VAL A 214 -12.27 17.16 12.52
CA VAL A 214 -12.82 17.52 11.19
C VAL A 214 -12.88 19.05 11.08
N LEU A 215 -12.26 19.62 10.04
CA LEU A 215 -12.27 21.07 9.82
C LEU A 215 -13.71 21.57 9.53
N PRO A 216 -14.07 22.82 9.90
CA PRO A 216 -15.40 23.35 9.64
C PRO A 216 -15.75 23.53 8.15
N ASP A 217 -14.75 23.58 7.27
CA ASP A 217 -14.89 23.90 5.85
C ASP A 217 -14.79 22.68 4.91
N VAL A 218 -14.85 21.46 5.45
CA VAL A 218 -14.82 20.20 4.67
C VAL A 218 -16.10 19.40 4.82
N ASP A 219 -16.63 18.91 3.69
CA ASP A 219 -17.75 17.97 3.70
C ASP A 219 -17.28 16.60 4.24
N CYS A 220 -17.97 16.09 5.25
CA CYS A 220 -17.69 14.82 5.91
C CYS A 220 -18.99 14.26 6.52
N LYS A 221 -19.73 13.51 5.70
CA LYS A 221 -21.07 12.97 6.01
C LYS A 221 -21.06 11.77 6.95
N VAL A 222 -19.98 10.98 6.99
CA VAL A 222 -19.88 9.81 7.87
C VAL A 222 -18.66 9.95 8.79
N ARG A 223 -18.90 10.00 10.10
CA ARG A 223 -17.89 10.37 11.11
C ARG A 223 -17.74 9.27 12.14
N PHE A 224 -16.69 8.48 12.01
CA PHE A 224 -16.35 7.47 13.02
C PHE A 224 -15.58 8.14 14.18
N VAL A 225 -16.01 7.90 15.41
CA VAL A 225 -15.41 8.46 16.63
C VAL A 225 -15.21 7.38 17.70
N PRO A 226 -14.04 7.28 18.33
CA PRO A 226 -13.80 6.22 19.31
C PRO A 226 -14.49 6.54 20.64
N VAL A 227 -15.00 5.51 21.29
CA VAL A 227 -15.72 5.57 22.56
C VAL A 227 -14.90 6.30 23.65
N GLY A 228 -15.60 7.04 24.52
CA GLY A 228 -14.99 7.82 25.60
C GLY A 228 -14.47 9.21 25.21
N THR A 229 -14.27 9.49 23.92
CA THR A 229 -13.90 10.84 23.43
C THR A 229 -15.00 11.88 23.62
N ALA A 230 -14.66 13.16 23.52
CA ALA A 230 -15.63 14.25 23.57
C ALA A 230 -16.61 14.21 22.37
N GLU A 231 -16.09 13.80 21.21
CA GLU A 231 -16.84 13.67 19.96
C GLU A 231 -17.80 12.48 20.02
N ALA A 232 -17.42 11.36 20.65
CA ALA A 232 -18.34 10.26 20.92
C ALA A 232 -19.45 10.64 21.90
N LYS A 233 -19.15 11.43 22.94
CA LYS A 233 -20.18 11.97 23.87
C LYS A 233 -21.15 12.91 23.15
N PHE A 234 -20.65 13.73 22.23
CA PHE A 234 -21.48 14.58 21.38
C PHE A 234 -22.33 13.74 20.42
N ALA A 235 -21.73 12.78 19.70
CA ALA A 235 -22.41 11.87 18.79
C ALA A 235 -23.57 11.12 19.46
N ALA A 236 -23.36 10.60 20.67
CA ALA A 236 -24.37 9.91 21.47
C ALA A 236 -25.56 10.79 21.89
N SER A 237 -25.45 12.12 21.78
CA SER A 237 -26.55 13.06 22.00
C SER A 237 -27.31 13.45 20.72
N THR A 238 -26.94 12.88 19.56
CA THR A 238 -27.60 13.15 18.27
C THR A 238 -28.52 11.99 17.86
N ASP A 239 -29.58 12.30 17.11
CA ASP A 239 -30.51 11.30 16.56
C ASP A 239 -29.92 10.49 15.38
N ARG A 240 -28.70 10.82 14.94
CA ARG A 240 -28.01 10.19 13.79
C ARG A 240 -26.70 9.54 14.22
N VAL A 241 -26.82 8.54 15.08
CA VAL A 241 -25.69 7.78 15.62
C VAL A 241 -25.88 6.27 15.43
N ILE A 242 -24.80 5.56 15.10
CA ILE A 242 -24.68 4.10 15.19
C ILE A 242 -23.63 3.81 16.26
N ASP A 243 -24.01 3.13 17.35
CA ASP A 243 -23.06 2.73 18.38
C ASP A 243 -22.65 1.26 18.19
N LEU A 244 -21.41 1.03 17.76
CA LEU A 244 -20.82 -0.30 17.57
C LEU A 244 -20.34 -0.94 18.88
N THR A 245 -20.47 -0.24 20.01
CA THR A 245 -20.18 -0.78 21.35
C THR A 245 -21.43 -1.35 22.04
N ALA A 246 -22.60 -1.12 21.45
CA ALA A 246 -23.89 -1.70 21.83
C ALA A 246 -24.31 -2.81 20.83
N GLU A 247 -25.55 -3.32 20.98
CA GLU A 247 -26.24 -4.08 19.92
C GLU A 247 -27.18 -3.15 19.15
N PRO A 248 -26.70 -2.42 18.11
CA PRO A 248 -27.50 -1.40 17.45
C PRO A 248 -28.60 -2.04 16.61
N THR A 249 -29.85 -1.64 16.86
CA THR A 249 -31.04 -2.15 16.15
C THR A 249 -31.48 -1.23 15.02
N ILE A 250 -31.65 -1.77 13.82
CA ILE A 250 -32.12 -1.01 12.63
C ILE A 250 -33.64 -0.87 12.65
N THR A 251 -34.13 0.36 12.79
CA THR A 251 -35.57 0.69 12.71
C THR A 251 -36.05 0.98 11.28
N THR A 252 -35.14 1.37 10.37
CA THR A 252 -35.45 1.75 8.97
C THR A 252 -35.39 0.56 8.01
N SER A 253 -36.36 0.45 7.09
CA SER A 253 -36.40 -0.61 6.05
C SER A 253 -36.42 -0.01 4.64
N SER A 254 -35.29 0.54 4.20
CA SER A 254 -35.10 1.10 2.86
C SER A 254 -34.68 0.06 1.80
N GLN A 255 -34.58 0.47 0.54
CA GLN A 255 -34.02 -0.38 -0.52
C GLN A 255 -32.53 -0.67 -0.28
N LEU A 256 -31.73 0.33 0.13
CA LEU A 256 -30.30 0.15 0.40
C LEU A 256 -30.07 -0.79 1.60
N VAL A 257 -30.88 -0.71 2.66
CA VAL A 257 -30.86 -1.67 3.77
C VAL A 257 -31.19 -3.10 3.30
N LYS A 258 -32.17 -3.27 2.40
CA LYS A 258 -32.51 -4.59 1.82
C LYS A 258 -31.41 -5.12 0.90
N GLN A 259 -30.76 -4.24 0.12
CA GLN A 259 -29.64 -4.57 -0.75
C GLN A 259 -28.41 -5.01 0.05
N ALA A 260 -28.07 -4.27 1.10
CA ALA A 260 -27.01 -4.60 2.05
C ALA A 260 -27.20 -5.99 2.68
N ARG A 261 -28.45 -6.37 2.99
CA ARG A 261 -28.83 -7.71 3.49
C ARG A 261 -28.95 -8.79 2.41
N GLY A 262 -28.73 -8.49 1.12
CA GLY A 262 -28.90 -9.43 0.01
C GLY A 262 -30.36 -9.81 -0.31
N GLN A 263 -31.33 -9.06 0.20
CA GLN A 263 -32.77 -9.34 0.04
C GLN A 263 -33.34 -8.83 -1.30
N LEU A 264 -32.65 -7.88 -1.94
CA LEU A 264 -32.90 -7.53 -3.34
C LEU A 264 -32.00 -8.39 -4.22
N ARG A 265 -32.60 -9.32 -4.98
CA ARG A 265 -31.91 -9.93 -6.12
C ARG A 265 -31.56 -8.82 -7.09
N GLU A 266 -30.37 -8.88 -7.71
CA GLU A 266 -30.06 -8.08 -8.89
C GLU A 266 -31.15 -8.35 -9.93
N THR A 267 -32.09 -7.42 -10.10
CA THR A 267 -32.92 -7.35 -11.30
C THR A 267 -31.97 -6.99 -12.43
N GLY A 268 -31.42 -8.04 -13.06
CA GLY A 268 -30.51 -7.90 -14.20
C GLY A 268 -31.10 -6.90 -15.17
N ALA A 269 -30.32 -5.87 -15.49
CA ALA A 269 -30.80 -4.66 -16.15
C ALA A 269 -31.63 -5.04 -17.38
N ALA A 270 -32.95 -4.82 -17.29
CA ALA A 270 -33.85 -5.16 -18.36
C ALA A 270 -33.50 -4.30 -19.57
N THR A 271 -32.90 -4.93 -20.59
CA THR A 271 -32.62 -4.30 -21.88
C THR A 271 -33.89 -3.57 -22.33
N PRO A 272 -33.84 -2.26 -22.64
CA PRO A 272 -35.02 -1.54 -23.09
C PRO A 272 -35.60 -2.23 -24.30
N ARG A 273 -36.77 -2.85 -24.12
CA ARG A 273 -37.43 -3.64 -25.15
C ARG A 273 -37.80 -2.66 -26.27
N SER A 274 -37.12 -2.77 -27.42
CA SER A 274 -37.35 -1.93 -28.58
C SER A 274 -38.74 -2.23 -29.15
N VAL A 275 -39.75 -1.51 -28.65
CA VAL A 275 -41.11 -1.54 -29.21
C VAL A 275 -41.09 -0.76 -30.52
N GLY A 276 -40.65 -1.43 -31.59
CA GLY A 276 -40.92 -0.96 -32.94
C GLY A 276 -42.42 -0.98 -33.19
N ARG A 277 -43.02 0.18 -33.48
CA ARG A 277 -44.33 0.26 -34.11
C ARG A 277 -44.29 1.24 -35.28
N ARG A 278 -44.77 0.74 -36.43
CA ARG A 278 -44.73 1.40 -37.74
C ARG A 278 -45.61 2.64 -37.81
N ASP A 279 -45.24 3.47 -38.78
CA ASP A 279 -45.92 4.67 -39.25
C ASP A 279 -47.37 4.45 -39.69
N SER A 280 -48.20 5.50 -39.52
CA SER A 280 -49.20 5.88 -40.53
C SER A 280 -49.73 7.32 -40.30
N HIS A 281 -49.11 8.26 -41.04
CA HIS A 281 -49.72 9.44 -41.70
C HIS A 281 -50.46 10.56 -40.93
N SER A 282 -49.96 11.79 -41.17
CA SER A 282 -50.69 12.91 -41.84
C SER A 282 -50.79 14.26 -41.08
N ALA A 283 -49.92 15.18 -41.51
CA ALA A 283 -50.16 16.62 -41.71
C ALA A 283 -50.88 17.48 -40.64
N ALA A 284 -50.09 18.33 -39.97
CA ALA A 284 -50.36 19.77 -39.88
C ALA A 284 -49.06 20.55 -39.54
N GLU A 285 -48.73 21.56 -40.35
CA GLU A 285 -47.75 22.63 -40.07
C GLU A 285 -48.27 23.56 -38.95
N PRO A 286 -47.42 24.27 -38.16
CA PRO A 286 -46.63 25.37 -38.74
C PRO A 286 -45.28 25.79 -38.08
N SER A 287 -44.55 26.61 -38.86
CA SER A 287 -43.67 27.71 -38.43
C SER A 287 -42.35 27.41 -37.71
N LEU A 288 -41.25 27.44 -38.47
CA LEU A 288 -39.89 27.63 -37.92
C LEU A 288 -39.68 29.08 -37.45
N ALA A 289 -39.06 29.24 -36.28
CA ALA A 289 -38.39 30.47 -35.88
C ALA A 289 -36.88 30.18 -35.70
N ALA A 290 -36.09 30.45 -36.75
CA ALA A 290 -34.64 30.43 -36.66
C ALA A 290 -34.14 31.82 -36.21
N ALA A 291 -33.51 31.90 -35.04
CA ALA A 291 -32.82 33.10 -34.58
C ALA A 291 -31.31 32.95 -34.82
N SER A 292 -30.85 33.51 -35.93
CA SER A 292 -29.44 33.62 -36.30
C SER A 292 -28.68 34.52 -35.33
N TRP A 293 -27.47 34.11 -34.94
CA TRP A 293 -26.52 35.00 -34.27
C TRP A 293 -25.95 36.00 -35.27
N THR A 294 -26.41 37.25 -35.21
CA THR A 294 -25.81 38.39 -35.92
C THR A 294 -24.80 39.10 -35.02
N ALA A 295 -23.55 39.18 -35.47
CA ALA A 295 -22.53 40.01 -34.86
C ALA A 295 -22.67 41.47 -35.34
N GLU A 296 -22.53 42.43 -34.42
CA GLU A 296 -22.44 43.87 -34.70
C GLU A 296 -21.75 44.57 -33.49
N PRO A 297 -21.23 45.81 -33.61
CA PRO A 297 -19.90 46.01 -34.17
C PRO A 297 -18.89 46.65 -33.18
N LEU A 298 -17.65 46.77 -33.62
CA LEU A 298 -16.56 47.48 -32.93
C LEU A 298 -16.92 48.95 -32.65
N VAL A 299 -16.62 49.43 -31.45
CA VAL A 299 -16.63 50.85 -31.08
C VAL A 299 -15.19 51.30 -30.84
N GLU A 300 -14.83 52.45 -31.43
CA GLU A 300 -13.48 53.04 -31.41
C GLU A 300 -13.03 53.59 -30.05
N ASP A 301 -11.72 53.80 -29.94
CA ASP A 301 -10.98 54.25 -28.76
C ASP A 301 -11.44 55.60 -28.16
N ALA A 302 -11.40 55.65 -26.83
CA ALA A 302 -11.20 56.88 -26.06
C ALA A 302 -10.16 56.61 -24.94
N PRO A 303 -9.22 57.53 -24.67
CA PRO A 303 -7.99 57.21 -23.94
C PRO A 303 -8.20 56.98 -22.44
N GLN A 304 -7.62 55.89 -21.92
CA GLN A 304 -7.55 55.61 -20.49
C GLN A 304 -6.53 56.53 -19.78
N ALA A 305 -6.95 57.16 -18.69
CA ALA A 305 -6.04 57.82 -17.76
C ALA A 305 -5.31 56.76 -16.89
N PRO A 306 -4.05 57.00 -16.48
CA PRO A 306 -3.29 56.04 -15.66
C PRO A 306 -3.89 55.91 -14.25
N PRO A 307 -3.76 54.72 -13.59
CA PRO A 307 -4.29 54.49 -12.26
C PRO A 307 -3.52 55.26 -11.17
N PRO A 308 -4.18 55.64 -10.05
CA PRO A 308 -3.56 56.38 -8.96
C PRO A 308 -2.53 55.53 -8.20
N THR A 309 -1.37 56.11 -7.93
CA THR A 309 -0.19 55.45 -7.31
C THR A 309 -0.08 55.67 -5.79
N THR A 310 -1.22 55.78 -5.09
CA THR A 310 -1.26 55.96 -3.62
C THR A 310 -2.25 55.00 -2.95
N PRO A 311 -1.85 54.27 -1.87
CA PRO A 311 -2.79 53.49 -1.07
C PRO A 311 -3.79 54.38 -0.32
N PRO A 312 -5.02 53.91 -0.02
CA PRO A 312 -5.97 54.65 0.79
C PRO A 312 -5.49 54.78 2.25
N GLU A 313 -5.58 55.99 2.80
CA GLU A 313 -5.29 56.24 4.22
C GLU A 313 -6.36 55.63 5.12
N LEU A 314 -5.93 55.05 6.26
CA LEU A 314 -6.83 54.55 7.30
C LEU A 314 -7.34 55.70 8.20
N PRO A 315 -8.58 55.64 8.72
CA PRO A 315 -9.10 56.67 9.63
C PRO A 315 -8.29 56.77 10.93
N GLU A 316 -7.94 58.00 11.34
CA GLU A 316 -7.06 58.27 12.50
C GLU A 316 -7.62 57.80 13.86
N ASP A 317 -8.93 57.55 13.95
CA ASP A 317 -9.62 57.18 15.19
C ASP A 317 -9.35 55.74 15.66
N ALA A 318 -8.80 54.88 14.79
CA ALA A 318 -8.51 53.48 15.11
C ALA A 318 -7.21 53.26 15.93
N VAL A 319 -6.36 54.27 16.10
CA VAL A 319 -4.97 54.09 16.59
C VAL A 319 -4.81 54.30 18.12
N LYS A 320 -5.79 54.88 18.82
CA LYS A 320 -5.59 55.42 20.19
C LYS A 320 -5.97 54.51 21.36
N SER A 321 -6.46 53.28 21.16
CA SER A 321 -6.97 52.41 22.26
C SER A 321 -6.16 51.14 22.58
N GLY A 322 -5.03 50.86 21.91
CA GLY A 322 -4.31 49.57 22.04
C GLY A 322 -2.94 49.57 22.73
N LEU A 323 -2.28 50.72 22.92
CA LEU A 323 -0.81 50.77 23.08
C LEU A 323 -0.25 50.86 24.51
N ALA A 324 -1.09 51.03 25.54
CA ALA A 324 -0.62 51.19 26.92
C ALA A 324 -0.23 49.87 27.64
N SER A 325 -0.77 48.72 27.23
CA SER A 325 -0.67 47.47 28.01
C SER A 325 0.50 46.54 27.64
N ARG A 326 1.15 46.72 26.47
CA ARG A 326 2.11 45.72 25.93
C ARG A 326 3.61 46.07 26.03
N ARG A 327 3.99 47.27 26.47
CA ARG A 327 5.40 47.71 26.51
C ARG A 327 6.21 47.22 27.71
N SER A 328 5.57 46.81 28.81
CA SER A 328 6.27 46.34 30.03
C SER A 328 6.80 44.90 29.94
N ILE A 329 6.17 44.03 29.13
CA ILE A 329 6.48 42.59 29.10
C ILE A 329 7.66 42.27 28.16
N VAL A 330 7.84 43.02 27.06
CA VAL A 330 8.87 42.76 26.05
C VAL A 330 10.28 43.19 26.49
N LEU A 331 10.38 44.23 27.34
CA LEU A 331 11.67 44.70 27.87
C LEU A 331 12.24 43.78 28.96
N ALA A 332 11.38 43.10 29.74
CA ALA A 332 11.81 42.14 30.76
C ALA A 332 12.37 40.85 30.15
N SER A 333 11.79 40.36 29.04
CA SER A 333 12.23 39.13 28.39
C SER A 333 13.55 39.28 27.63
N LEU A 334 13.81 40.42 26.99
CA LEU A 334 15.09 40.67 26.30
C LEU A 334 16.29 40.70 27.28
N GLY A 335 16.11 41.29 28.47
CA GLY A 335 17.16 41.34 29.50
C GLY A 335 17.57 39.96 30.01
N GLY A 336 16.61 39.04 30.20
CA GLY A 336 16.89 37.68 30.69
C GLY A 336 17.74 36.84 29.73
N VAL A 337 17.52 36.98 28.42
CA VAL A 337 18.26 36.22 27.39
C VAL A 337 19.73 36.64 27.33
N VAL A 338 20.03 37.94 27.45
CA VAL A 338 21.41 38.45 27.44
C VAL A 338 22.18 38.00 28.68
N VAL A 339 21.54 38.01 29.86
CA VAL A 339 22.18 37.54 31.11
C VAL A 339 22.46 36.04 31.07
N LEU A 340 21.53 35.21 30.55
CA LEU A 340 21.73 33.76 30.41
C LEU A 340 22.81 33.42 29.38
N GLY A 341 22.84 34.11 28.23
CA GLY A 341 23.90 33.93 27.22
C GLY A 341 25.30 34.31 27.73
N GLY A 342 25.40 35.39 28.53
CA GLY A 342 26.64 35.80 29.20
C GLY A 342 27.11 34.77 30.23
N ALA A 343 26.21 34.27 31.09
CA ALA A 343 26.52 33.26 32.10
C ALA A 343 26.99 31.93 31.49
N TRP A 344 26.35 31.48 30.40
CA TRP A 344 26.74 30.26 29.68
C TRP A 344 28.11 30.38 29.00
N SER A 345 28.41 31.56 28.44
CA SER A 345 29.71 31.84 27.81
C SER A 345 30.85 31.88 28.84
N LEU A 346 30.64 32.50 30.01
CA LEU A 346 31.60 32.46 31.12
C LEU A 346 31.84 31.03 31.61
N ALA A 347 30.78 30.22 31.74
CA ALA A 347 30.88 28.85 32.22
C ALA A 347 31.72 27.95 31.29
N ARG A 348 31.60 28.10 29.96
CA ARG A 348 32.44 27.35 29.00
C ARG A 348 33.89 27.84 29.00
N TRP A 349 34.13 29.14 29.18
CA TRP A 349 35.48 29.69 29.30
C TRP A 349 36.19 29.19 30.57
N SER A 350 35.50 29.18 31.72
CA SER A 350 36.04 28.60 32.96
C SER A 350 36.25 27.08 32.91
N ALA A 351 35.58 26.38 31.97
CA ALA A 351 35.72 24.94 31.74
C ALA A 351 36.75 24.59 30.65
N GLY A 352 37.47 25.57 30.08
CA GLY A 352 38.55 25.33 29.11
C GLY A 352 38.09 24.82 27.73
N LEU A 353 36.84 25.03 27.34
CA LEU A 353 36.31 24.56 26.06
C LEU A 353 36.44 25.62 24.94
N PRO A 354 36.83 25.23 23.71
CA PRO A 354 36.91 26.14 22.57
C PRO A 354 35.52 26.62 22.13
N ILE A 355 35.46 27.85 21.60
CA ILE A 355 34.19 28.58 21.41
C ILE A 355 33.60 28.39 20.00
N ILE A 356 34.41 28.07 18.97
CA ILE A 356 33.98 27.79 17.58
C ILE A 356 34.91 26.69 16.99
N PRO A 357 34.42 25.74 16.16
CA PRO A 357 35.27 24.82 15.40
C PRO A 357 35.73 25.42 14.06
N ASP A 358 37.01 25.26 13.73
CA ASP A 358 37.58 25.69 12.44
C ASP A 358 37.06 24.85 11.27
N GLY A 359 36.74 25.53 10.16
CA GLY A 359 36.46 24.90 8.87
C GLY A 359 37.67 25.02 7.94
N SER A 360 38.19 23.90 7.45
CA SER A 360 39.21 23.87 6.40
C SER A 360 38.56 23.81 5.01
N THR A 361 39.05 24.65 4.11
CA THR A 361 38.60 24.76 2.71
C THR A 361 39.32 23.74 1.81
N VAL A 362 38.61 23.18 0.83
CA VAL A 362 39.18 22.36 -0.25
C VAL A 362 38.85 23.02 -1.58
N ASP A 363 39.88 23.30 -2.39
CA ASP A 363 39.73 23.87 -3.73
C ASP A 363 39.25 22.84 -4.77
N PRO A 364 38.42 23.22 -5.76
CA PRO A 364 37.99 22.35 -6.85
C PRO A 364 39.00 22.32 -8.02
N ALA A 365 39.20 21.12 -8.59
CA ALA A 365 40.00 20.89 -9.79
C ALA A 365 39.29 21.38 -11.09
N PRO A 366 40.01 21.60 -12.20
CA PRO A 366 39.47 22.31 -13.38
C PRO A 366 38.64 21.42 -14.31
N LYS A 367 37.78 22.08 -15.11
CA LYS A 367 37.03 21.45 -16.21
C LYS A 367 37.86 21.45 -17.49
N GLU A 368 37.96 20.30 -18.16
CA GLU A 368 38.41 20.22 -19.55
C GLU A 368 37.24 20.40 -20.53
N ASN A 369 37.50 21.09 -21.64
CA ASN A 369 36.60 21.16 -22.79
C ASN A 369 37.03 20.09 -23.81
N VAL A 370 36.07 19.43 -24.46
CA VAL A 370 36.32 18.71 -25.72
C VAL A 370 35.36 19.21 -26.79
N THR A 371 35.94 19.62 -27.91
CA THR A 371 35.26 20.10 -29.11
C THR A 371 34.73 18.95 -29.97
N ASP A 372 33.45 19.05 -30.33
CA ASP A 372 32.93 19.08 -31.70
C ASP A 372 33.76 18.40 -32.82
N LEU A 373 33.21 17.36 -33.46
CA LEU A 373 33.55 16.92 -34.82
C LEU A 373 32.44 16.11 -35.51
N GLY A 374 31.99 16.59 -36.67
CA GLY A 374 31.75 15.75 -37.86
C GLY A 374 30.40 15.03 -37.99
N GLY A 375 29.49 15.57 -38.82
CA GLY A 375 28.31 14.85 -39.29
C GLY A 375 28.50 14.18 -40.67
N GLN A 376 27.52 13.36 -41.08
CA GLN A 376 27.32 12.93 -42.48
C GLN A 376 25.82 12.84 -42.82
N SER A 377 25.51 13.00 -44.11
CA SER A 377 24.15 13.11 -44.69
C SER A 377 23.62 11.76 -45.22
N PRO A 378 22.33 11.64 -45.57
CA PRO A 378 21.61 10.37 -45.64
C PRO A 378 21.74 9.61 -46.97
N ALA A 379 21.30 8.34 -46.94
CA ALA A 379 20.95 7.53 -48.10
C ALA A 379 19.49 7.08 -48.02
N ASP A 380 18.85 6.89 -49.18
CA ASP A 380 17.41 6.65 -49.34
C ASP A 380 16.95 5.22 -48.92
N PRO A 381 15.65 5.02 -48.60
CA PRO A 381 15.16 3.80 -47.95
C PRO A 381 14.79 2.67 -48.92
N GLU A 382 15.15 1.43 -48.55
CA GLU A 382 14.55 0.22 -49.12
C GLU A 382 13.20 -0.10 -48.46
N THR A 383 12.24 -0.55 -49.27
CA THR A 383 10.84 -0.74 -48.84
C THR A 383 10.61 -2.13 -48.22
N THR A 384 11.03 -2.32 -46.96
CA THR A 384 10.59 -3.48 -46.17
C THR A 384 9.10 -3.36 -45.84
N THR A 385 8.35 -4.45 -45.97
CA THR A 385 6.95 -4.49 -45.58
C THR A 385 6.87 -4.64 -44.07
N ASP A 386 6.41 -3.60 -43.36
CA ASP A 386 6.29 -3.62 -41.89
C ASP A 386 5.23 -4.64 -41.42
N GLU A 387 5.64 -5.90 -41.19
CA GLU A 387 4.93 -6.72 -40.22
C GLU A 387 5.13 -6.08 -38.84
N VAL A 388 4.07 -5.39 -38.37
CA VAL A 388 4.02 -4.80 -37.03
C VAL A 388 4.43 -5.88 -36.02
N PRO A 389 5.53 -5.71 -35.28
CA PRO A 389 5.95 -6.73 -34.32
C PRO A 389 4.85 -6.91 -33.27
N PRO A 390 4.57 -8.16 -32.84
CA PRO A 390 3.57 -8.40 -31.82
C PRO A 390 3.95 -7.61 -30.56
N GLY A 391 3.01 -6.79 -30.06
CA GLY A 391 3.27 -5.91 -28.92
C GLY A 391 3.79 -6.69 -27.71
N THR A 392 4.89 -6.23 -27.14
CA THR A 392 5.54 -6.88 -26.00
C THR A 392 4.80 -6.56 -24.71
N GLU A 393 4.21 -7.57 -24.07
CA GLU A 393 3.67 -7.47 -22.70
C GLU A 393 4.65 -8.12 -21.71
N SER A 394 4.73 -7.58 -20.48
CA SER A 394 5.53 -8.19 -19.40
C SER A 394 4.65 -8.98 -18.44
N LEU A 395 5.08 -10.19 -18.11
CA LEU A 395 4.44 -11.04 -17.10
C LEU A 395 5.30 -11.07 -15.84
N GLU A 396 4.72 -10.70 -14.70
CA GLU A 396 5.37 -10.73 -13.39
C GLU A 396 4.96 -11.98 -12.62
N ILE A 397 5.94 -12.75 -12.13
CA ILE A 397 5.72 -13.89 -11.21
C ILE A 397 6.48 -13.60 -9.92
N VAL A 398 5.76 -13.55 -8.79
CA VAL A 398 6.36 -13.36 -7.46
C VAL A 398 6.59 -14.72 -6.81
N ALA A 399 7.84 -15.08 -6.57
CA ALA A 399 8.22 -16.21 -5.72
C ALA A 399 8.26 -15.78 -4.24
N ARG A 400 7.99 -16.72 -3.33
CA ARG A 400 8.07 -16.49 -1.88
C ARG A 400 8.73 -17.67 -1.19
N TYR A 401 9.63 -17.40 -0.27
CA TYR A 401 10.28 -18.41 0.57
C TYR A 401 9.37 -18.88 1.72
N ASP A 402 9.40 -20.17 2.06
CA ASP A 402 8.76 -20.64 3.29
C ASP A 402 9.64 -20.29 4.52
N ALA A 403 9.00 -19.97 5.63
CA ALA A 403 9.68 -19.84 6.92
C ALA A 403 10.30 -21.16 7.38
N ALA A 404 9.74 -22.31 6.97
CA ALA A 404 10.31 -23.63 7.25
C ALA A 404 11.70 -23.79 6.58
N ASP A 405 11.82 -23.39 5.31
CA ASP A 405 13.07 -23.49 4.55
C ASP A 405 14.16 -22.61 5.18
N LEU A 406 13.82 -21.35 5.50
CA LEU A 406 14.73 -20.41 6.17
C LEU A 406 15.19 -20.91 7.55
N LEU A 407 14.31 -21.54 8.34
CA LEU A 407 14.70 -22.15 9.61
C LEU A 407 15.63 -23.35 9.42
N SER A 408 15.43 -24.15 8.36
CA SER A 408 16.30 -25.29 8.05
C SER A 408 17.70 -24.87 7.61
N LEU A 409 17.83 -23.70 6.96
CA LEU A 409 19.13 -23.08 6.65
C LEU A 409 19.80 -22.53 7.91
N ALA A 410 19.06 -21.82 8.75
CA ALA A 410 19.58 -21.24 10.00
C ALA A 410 19.90 -22.27 11.10
N TRP A 411 19.30 -23.46 11.03
CA TRP A 411 19.46 -24.51 12.04
C TRP A 411 19.32 -25.94 11.44
N PRO A 412 20.37 -26.49 10.80
CA PRO A 412 20.31 -27.72 10.01
C PRO A 412 20.21 -29.04 10.81
N GLU A 413 19.78 -29.02 12.08
CA GLU A 413 19.55 -30.25 12.88
C GLU A 413 18.24 -31.00 12.53
N GLN A 414 17.41 -30.45 11.63
CA GLN A 414 16.33 -31.18 10.98
C GLN A 414 16.73 -31.51 9.54
N ASP A 415 16.45 -32.74 9.09
CA ASP A 415 16.66 -33.18 7.70
C ASP A 415 16.04 -32.18 6.71
N SER A 416 16.88 -31.34 6.09
CA SER A 416 16.41 -30.30 5.18
C SER A 416 16.13 -30.90 3.80
N ASN A 417 14.89 -30.80 3.34
CA ASN A 417 14.49 -31.20 1.99
C ASN A 417 14.86 -30.16 0.92
N PHE A 418 15.86 -29.31 1.19
CA PHE A 418 16.29 -28.24 0.30
C PHE A 418 17.25 -28.79 -0.76
N ASP A 419 16.70 -29.53 -1.73
CA ASP A 419 17.47 -30.15 -2.83
C ASP A 419 17.90 -29.14 -3.93
N GLY A 420 17.72 -27.85 -3.68
CA GLY A 420 17.94 -26.75 -4.64
C GLY A 420 16.73 -26.43 -5.52
N GLN A 421 15.63 -27.19 -5.47
CA GLN A 421 14.42 -26.89 -6.25
C GLN A 421 13.50 -25.90 -5.53
N VAL A 422 13.55 -24.62 -5.94
CA VAL A 422 12.49 -23.67 -5.61
C VAL A 422 11.21 -24.05 -6.38
N ARG A 423 10.08 -24.23 -5.68
CA ARG A 423 8.78 -24.50 -6.33
C ARG A 423 7.98 -23.21 -6.45
N PHE A 424 7.44 -22.96 -7.64
CA PHE A 424 6.69 -21.75 -7.97
C PHE A 424 5.22 -22.09 -8.23
N GLN A 425 4.33 -21.13 -7.99
CA GLN A 425 2.93 -21.22 -8.34
C GLN A 425 2.45 -19.85 -8.83
N GLY A 426 2.06 -19.76 -10.11
CA GLY A 426 1.65 -18.51 -10.76
C GLY A 426 0.24 -18.57 -11.32
N ILE A 427 -0.35 -17.41 -11.61
CA ILE A 427 -1.64 -17.29 -12.30
C ILE A 427 -1.43 -16.35 -13.49
N VAL A 428 -1.62 -16.85 -14.70
CA VAL A 428 -1.46 -16.07 -15.93
C VAL A 428 -2.83 -15.58 -16.41
N THR A 429 -2.94 -14.28 -16.71
CA THR A 429 -4.23 -13.65 -17.03
C THR A 429 -4.38 -13.31 -18.51
N GLY A 430 -4.40 -14.33 -19.36
CA GLY A 430 -4.78 -14.15 -20.76
C GLY A 430 -6.29 -13.87 -20.90
N LYS A 431 -6.67 -12.77 -21.57
CA LYS A 431 -8.04 -12.59 -22.07
C LYS A 431 -8.17 -13.33 -23.40
N PRO A 432 -9.06 -14.35 -23.53
CA PRO A 432 -9.27 -14.98 -24.82
C PRO A 432 -9.85 -13.97 -25.82
N LYS A 433 -9.17 -13.77 -26.95
CA LYS A 433 -9.68 -13.03 -28.10
C LYS A 433 -10.70 -13.90 -28.85
N GLY A 434 -11.92 -13.94 -28.36
CA GLY A 434 -13.03 -14.65 -28.99
C GLY A 434 -14.36 -14.28 -28.36
N GLN A 435 -15.28 -13.71 -29.15
CA GLN A 435 -16.65 -13.45 -28.69
C GLN A 435 -17.39 -14.78 -28.62
N PHE A 436 -17.82 -15.17 -27.41
CA PHE A 436 -18.84 -16.22 -27.25
C PHE A 436 -20.21 -15.65 -27.64
N GLU A 437 -20.54 -15.65 -28.93
CA GLU A 437 -21.92 -15.50 -29.36
C GLU A 437 -22.74 -16.69 -28.86
N LYS A 438 -23.70 -16.42 -27.96
CA LYS A 438 -24.69 -17.43 -27.55
C LYS A 438 -25.58 -17.75 -28.74
N THR A 439 -25.41 -18.93 -29.32
CA THR A 439 -26.38 -19.48 -30.27
C THR A 439 -27.69 -19.76 -29.52
N ASP A 440 -28.79 -19.12 -29.96
CA ASP A 440 -30.09 -19.22 -29.29
C ASP A 440 -30.77 -20.56 -29.59
N VAL A 441 -30.92 -21.41 -28.58
CA VAL A 441 -31.54 -22.74 -28.69
C VAL A 441 -33.01 -22.66 -28.27
N SER A 442 -33.86 -22.16 -29.17
CA SER A 442 -35.31 -22.09 -28.97
C SER A 442 -36.11 -22.43 -30.24
N GLN A 443 -35.97 -23.68 -30.73
CA GLN A 443 -36.95 -24.30 -31.63
C GLN A 443 -37.25 -25.76 -31.21
N PRO A 444 -38.52 -26.21 -31.30
CA PRO A 444 -38.90 -27.58 -30.96
C PRO A 444 -38.49 -28.57 -32.07
N ARG A 445 -37.82 -29.66 -31.70
CA ARG A 445 -37.49 -30.75 -32.63
C ARG A 445 -38.58 -31.82 -32.69
N THR A 446 -38.96 -32.21 -33.90
CA THR A 446 -39.55 -33.52 -34.22
C THR A 446 -38.53 -34.66 -34.03
N PRO A 447 -38.98 -35.91 -33.85
CA PRO A 447 -38.08 -37.06 -33.65
C PRO A 447 -37.43 -37.55 -34.95
N GLU A 448 -36.47 -38.47 -34.80
CA GLU A 448 -35.80 -39.26 -35.86
C GLU A 448 -34.62 -38.61 -36.63
N THR A 449 -33.48 -38.44 -35.95
CA THR A 449 -32.14 -38.74 -36.50
C THR A 449 -31.20 -39.03 -35.32
N PRO A 450 -30.34 -40.08 -35.33
CA PRO A 450 -29.45 -40.37 -34.19
C PRO A 450 -28.41 -39.28 -33.96
N LEU A 451 -28.05 -39.06 -32.69
CA LEU A 451 -27.04 -38.08 -32.30
C LEU A 451 -25.69 -38.40 -32.95
N ARG A 452 -25.07 -37.36 -33.50
CA ARG A 452 -23.63 -37.32 -33.75
C ARG A 452 -23.05 -36.37 -32.71
N ASP A 453 -22.13 -36.85 -31.88
CA ASP A 453 -21.49 -36.03 -30.85
C ASP A 453 -20.80 -34.82 -31.48
N GLN A 454 -21.35 -33.63 -31.23
CA GLN A 454 -20.66 -32.37 -31.46
C GLN A 454 -20.00 -31.95 -30.16
N THR A 455 -18.89 -32.61 -29.83
CA THR A 455 -17.93 -32.06 -28.88
C THR A 455 -17.35 -30.81 -29.53
N THR A 456 -17.64 -29.63 -28.98
CA THR A 456 -17.02 -28.39 -29.44
C THR A 456 -15.54 -28.44 -29.11
N THR A 457 -14.71 -28.79 -30.10
CA THR A 457 -13.25 -28.69 -29.99
C THR A 457 -12.89 -27.22 -29.88
N LEU A 458 -12.50 -26.78 -28.68
CA LEU A 458 -11.65 -25.61 -28.54
C LEU A 458 -10.35 -25.88 -29.31
N ASP A 459 -9.96 -24.92 -30.15
CA ASP A 459 -8.71 -25.05 -30.94
C ASP A 459 -7.51 -25.25 -30.02
N GLN A 460 -6.58 -26.08 -30.47
CA GLN A 460 -5.46 -26.54 -29.65
C GLN A 460 -4.58 -25.38 -29.17
N VAL A 461 -4.54 -25.17 -27.86
CA VAL A 461 -3.52 -24.33 -27.23
C VAL A 461 -2.25 -25.17 -27.06
N GLN A 462 -1.27 -24.96 -27.94
CA GLN A 462 0.07 -25.52 -27.77
C GLN A 462 0.87 -24.60 -26.84
N VAL A 463 1.34 -25.14 -25.72
CA VAL A 463 2.21 -24.41 -24.77
C VAL A 463 3.56 -25.12 -24.74
N ALA A 464 4.61 -24.40 -25.11
CA ALA A 464 5.97 -24.84 -24.94
C ALA A 464 6.63 -24.05 -23.80
N TRP A 465 7.42 -24.77 -23.02
CA TRP A 465 8.41 -24.24 -22.08
C TRP A 465 9.73 -24.98 -22.38
N GLY A 466 10.85 -24.55 -21.80
CA GLY A 466 12.17 -24.90 -22.30
C GLY A 466 12.66 -26.28 -21.90
N ASP A 467 13.49 -26.92 -22.74
CA ASP A 467 14.59 -27.77 -22.25
C ASP A 467 14.46 -29.38 -22.39
N GLY A 468 14.47 -29.97 -23.60
CA GLY A 468 15.53 -30.92 -24.09
C GLY A 468 15.65 -32.45 -23.89
N ALA A 469 15.86 -33.00 -22.70
CA ALA A 469 16.56 -34.29 -22.56
C ALA A 469 15.63 -35.52 -22.53
N LEU A 470 14.67 -35.57 -23.45
CA LEU A 470 13.88 -36.77 -23.72
C LEU A 470 13.92 -37.14 -25.21
N LEU A 471 14.20 -38.42 -25.45
CA LEU A 471 14.30 -39.01 -26.79
C LEU A 471 13.08 -38.64 -27.66
N PRO A 472 13.28 -38.39 -28.98
CA PRO A 472 12.24 -37.86 -29.84
C PRO A 472 10.98 -38.72 -29.80
N ILE A 473 9.85 -38.11 -29.46
CA ILE A 473 8.55 -38.77 -29.44
C ILE A 473 8.13 -38.98 -30.90
N ALA A 474 8.58 -40.09 -31.50
CA ALA A 474 8.47 -40.35 -32.94
C ALA A 474 7.04 -40.36 -33.52
N LYS A 475 6.00 -40.30 -32.65
CA LYS A 475 4.59 -40.11 -33.02
C LYS A 475 3.88 -39.27 -31.94
N PRO A 476 2.95 -38.37 -32.30
CA PRO A 476 2.19 -37.58 -31.33
C PRO A 476 1.50 -38.47 -30.30
N GLN A 477 1.71 -38.18 -29.01
CA GLN A 477 0.98 -38.87 -27.94
C GLN A 477 -0.33 -38.15 -27.63
N ARG A 478 -1.38 -38.94 -27.47
CA ARG A 478 -2.69 -38.51 -27.00
C ARG A 478 -2.72 -38.61 -25.49
N MET A 479 -2.71 -37.47 -24.80
CA MET A 479 -2.94 -37.40 -23.36
C MET A 479 -4.43 -37.17 -23.12
N GLU A 480 -5.02 -38.06 -22.35
CA GLU A 480 -6.40 -37.94 -21.89
C GLU A 480 -6.40 -37.20 -20.54
N VAL A 481 -6.90 -35.96 -20.55
CA VAL A 481 -6.97 -35.10 -19.37
C VAL A 481 -8.39 -35.15 -18.81
N THR A 482 -8.55 -35.77 -17.64
CA THR A 482 -9.85 -35.92 -16.97
C THR A 482 -10.08 -34.80 -15.96
N SER A 483 -11.22 -34.11 -16.05
CA SER A 483 -11.60 -33.08 -15.09
C SER A 483 -12.05 -33.69 -13.74
N ARG A 484 -11.08 -33.91 -12.83
CA ARG A 484 -11.17 -34.65 -11.55
C ARG A 484 -11.32 -36.18 -11.68
N PRO A 485 -10.81 -36.96 -10.71
CA PRO A 485 -11.16 -38.36 -10.58
C PRO A 485 -12.63 -38.48 -10.11
N GLY A 486 -13.48 -39.14 -10.92
CA GLY A 486 -14.85 -39.48 -10.52
C GLY A 486 -16.01 -38.89 -11.34
N GLY A 487 -15.79 -38.43 -12.58
CA GLY A 487 -16.90 -38.20 -13.53
C GLY A 487 -16.89 -36.90 -14.34
N GLY A 488 -15.73 -36.27 -14.54
CA GLY A 488 -15.62 -35.11 -15.44
C GLY A 488 -15.48 -35.47 -16.92
N VAL A 489 -15.67 -34.48 -17.78
CA VAL A 489 -15.39 -34.59 -19.22
C VAL A 489 -13.91 -34.86 -19.42
N SER A 490 -13.61 -35.86 -20.24
CA SER A 490 -12.27 -36.23 -20.66
C SER A 490 -11.94 -35.55 -21.98
N GLN A 491 -10.85 -34.79 -22.04
CA GLN A 491 -10.39 -34.15 -23.28
C GLN A 491 -9.05 -34.75 -23.72
N ILE A 492 -8.98 -35.09 -25.02
CA ILE A 492 -7.79 -35.68 -25.63
C ILE A 492 -6.94 -34.56 -26.22
N LEU A 493 -5.85 -34.21 -25.53
CA LEU A 493 -4.83 -33.32 -26.05
C LEU A 493 -3.84 -34.13 -26.91
N THR A 494 -3.40 -33.56 -28.03
CA THR A 494 -2.38 -34.18 -28.89
C THR A 494 -1.14 -33.29 -28.87
N LEU A 495 -0.07 -33.78 -28.25
CA LEU A 495 1.19 -33.03 -28.10
C LEU A 495 2.10 -33.30 -29.30
N GLY A 496 2.73 -32.24 -29.83
CA GLY A 496 3.66 -32.28 -30.96
C GLY A 496 4.96 -31.55 -30.61
N GLN A 497 6.08 -32.00 -31.19
CA GLN A 497 7.40 -31.44 -30.95
C GLN A 497 7.64 -30.20 -31.82
N ILE A 498 8.06 -29.09 -31.21
CA ILE A 498 8.54 -27.89 -31.93
C ILE A 498 9.98 -28.15 -32.41
N PRO A 499 10.40 -27.70 -33.62
CA PRO A 499 11.61 -28.22 -34.28
C PRO A 499 12.95 -27.98 -33.58
N SER A 500 13.03 -27.08 -32.61
CA SER A 500 14.25 -26.82 -31.82
C SER A 500 13.93 -26.14 -30.49
N LEU A 501 14.23 -26.82 -29.37
CA LEU A 501 14.38 -26.25 -28.03
C LEU A 501 15.62 -26.87 -27.34
N PRO A 502 16.22 -26.20 -26.32
CA PRO A 502 17.43 -26.63 -25.55
C PRO A 502 17.15 -27.77 -24.52
N ASP A 503 17.90 -27.91 -23.38
CA ASP A 503 18.28 -28.94 -22.32
C ASP A 503 17.36 -29.78 -21.32
N GLN A 504 16.90 -29.35 -20.12
CA GLN A 504 16.02 -30.12 -19.15
C GLN A 504 14.73 -29.44 -18.52
N LEU A 505 13.52 -29.87 -18.92
CA LEU A 505 12.20 -29.20 -18.77
C LEU A 505 11.34 -29.68 -17.58
N PRO A 506 10.86 -28.80 -16.68
CA PRO A 506 9.93 -29.21 -15.63
C PRO A 506 8.48 -29.33 -16.12
N THR A 507 7.67 -30.19 -15.50
CA THR A 507 6.25 -30.33 -15.86
C THR A 507 5.42 -29.13 -15.42
N CYS A 508 4.86 -28.41 -16.41
CA CYS A 508 3.79 -27.42 -16.21
C CYS A 508 2.41 -28.05 -16.34
N THR A 509 1.54 -27.79 -15.37
CA THR A 509 0.13 -28.16 -15.35
C THR A 509 -0.71 -26.92 -15.68
N LEU A 510 -1.48 -26.97 -16.77
CA LEU A 510 -2.43 -25.91 -17.12
C LEU A 510 -3.83 -26.27 -16.64
N HIS A 511 -4.48 -25.34 -15.94
CA HIS A 511 -5.84 -25.50 -15.43
C HIS A 511 -6.68 -24.27 -15.77
N LEU A 512 -7.89 -24.48 -16.30
CA LEU A 512 -8.85 -23.38 -16.48
C LEU A 512 -9.60 -23.17 -15.16
N ASP A 513 -9.42 -22.01 -14.54
CA ASP A 513 -10.24 -21.58 -13.41
C ASP A 513 -11.56 -21.01 -13.95
N GLU A 514 -12.65 -21.75 -13.78
CA GLU A 514 -13.98 -21.35 -14.24
C GLU A 514 -14.58 -20.17 -13.47
N GLN A 515 -14.22 -19.97 -12.19
CA GLN A 515 -14.70 -18.83 -11.41
C GLN A 515 -14.04 -17.52 -11.85
N LEU A 516 -12.75 -17.58 -12.20
CA LEU A 516 -11.97 -16.43 -12.62
C LEU A 516 -11.96 -16.22 -14.14
N GLN A 517 -12.39 -17.22 -14.92
CA GLN A 517 -12.29 -17.27 -16.39
C GLN A 517 -10.84 -17.05 -16.87
N ARG A 518 -9.89 -17.78 -16.25
CA ARG A 518 -8.44 -17.61 -16.45
C ARG A 518 -7.71 -18.94 -16.57
N VAL A 519 -6.59 -18.94 -17.29
CA VAL A 519 -5.69 -20.09 -17.41
C VAL A 519 -4.62 -20.01 -16.32
N VAL A 520 -4.75 -20.83 -15.29
CA VAL A 520 -3.74 -21.00 -14.24
C VAL A 520 -2.63 -21.91 -14.78
N ILE A 521 -1.37 -21.52 -14.56
CA ILE A 521 -0.20 -22.30 -14.95
C ILE A 521 0.58 -22.65 -13.69
N GLN A 522 0.58 -23.94 -13.34
CA GLN A 522 1.26 -24.47 -12.17
C GLN A 522 2.40 -25.39 -12.61
N GLY A 523 3.64 -24.89 -12.56
CA GLY A 523 4.86 -25.67 -12.79
C GLY A 523 5.96 -25.26 -11.82
N GLY A 524 6.78 -26.22 -11.40
CA GLY A 524 7.97 -25.93 -10.59
C GLY A 524 9.15 -25.57 -11.50
N LEU A 525 9.59 -24.32 -11.50
CA LEU A 525 10.84 -23.94 -12.19
C LEU A 525 12.03 -24.50 -11.40
N GLN A 526 12.62 -25.59 -11.90
CA GLN A 526 13.92 -26.02 -11.40
C GLN A 526 15.00 -25.08 -11.93
N VAL A 527 15.50 -24.19 -11.07
CA VAL A 527 16.66 -23.34 -11.36
C VAL A 527 17.90 -24.23 -11.32
N LEU A 528 18.26 -24.82 -12.46
CA LEU A 528 19.49 -25.59 -12.59
C LEU A 528 20.69 -24.64 -12.49
N HIS A 529 21.49 -24.80 -11.44
CA HIS A 529 22.75 -24.07 -11.28
C HIS A 529 23.72 -24.42 -12.42
N HIS A 530 23.97 -23.49 -13.34
CA HIS A 530 25.22 -23.50 -14.09
C HIS A 530 26.32 -22.98 -13.15
N THR A 531 27.12 -23.90 -12.61
CA THR A 531 28.05 -23.67 -11.49
C THR A 531 29.29 -22.82 -11.81
N ASP A 532 29.41 -22.26 -13.01
CA ASP A 532 30.61 -21.56 -13.50
C ASP A 532 30.41 -20.05 -13.77
N GLU A 533 29.19 -19.51 -13.72
CA GLU A 533 28.97 -18.06 -13.85
C GLU A 533 28.87 -17.38 -12.48
N SER A 534 29.94 -16.65 -12.11
CA SER A 534 30.04 -15.91 -10.85
C SER A 534 29.01 -14.79 -10.70
N ASP A 535 28.48 -14.29 -11.83
CA ASP A 535 27.77 -13.02 -11.91
C ASP A 535 26.23 -13.20 -11.99
N SER A 536 25.71 -14.39 -11.61
CA SER A 536 24.27 -14.62 -11.58
C SER A 536 23.59 -13.88 -10.42
N PRO A 537 22.55 -13.05 -10.66
CA PRO A 537 21.81 -12.36 -9.59
C PRO A 537 21.14 -13.29 -8.56
N LEU A 538 21.02 -14.58 -8.88
CA LEU A 538 20.52 -15.62 -7.98
C LEU A 538 21.59 -16.11 -6.99
N ASN A 539 22.88 -15.97 -7.33
CA ASN A 539 23.98 -16.21 -6.39
C ASN A 539 23.99 -15.11 -5.32
N ASP A 540 23.72 -13.85 -5.69
CA ASP A 540 23.59 -12.74 -4.74
C ASP A 540 22.44 -12.99 -3.76
N GLN A 541 21.22 -13.28 -4.25
CA GLN A 541 20.08 -13.63 -3.38
C GLN A 541 20.37 -14.83 -2.48
N ARG A 542 21.07 -15.86 -2.99
CA ARG A 542 21.50 -16.99 -2.17
C ARG A 542 22.48 -16.57 -1.08
N ALA A 543 23.48 -15.74 -1.38
CA ALA A 543 24.44 -15.24 -0.39
C ALA A 543 23.73 -14.38 0.69
N VAL A 544 22.73 -13.60 0.30
CA VAL A 544 21.87 -12.82 1.22
C VAL A 544 21.01 -13.76 2.09
N MET A 545 20.47 -14.86 1.53
CA MET A 545 19.75 -15.89 2.31
C MET A 545 20.67 -16.64 3.29
N GLU A 546 21.88 -17.01 2.87
CA GLU A 546 22.89 -17.67 3.71
C GLU A 546 23.34 -16.73 4.84
N ALA A 547 23.60 -15.45 4.55
CA ALA A 547 23.86 -14.43 5.56
C ALA A 547 22.68 -14.23 6.53
N PHE A 548 21.43 -14.22 6.04
CA PHE A 548 20.25 -14.14 6.89
C PHE A 548 20.17 -15.34 7.84
N ALA A 549 20.41 -16.55 7.33
CA ALA A 549 20.40 -17.79 8.08
C ALA A 549 21.50 -17.79 9.16
N ASP A 550 22.72 -17.40 8.83
CA ASP A 550 23.86 -17.30 9.76
C ASP A 550 23.58 -16.30 10.90
N ILE A 551 23.08 -15.10 10.58
CA ILE A 551 22.75 -14.08 11.59
C ILE A 551 21.57 -14.56 12.46
N LEU A 552 20.55 -15.19 11.88
CA LEU A 552 19.42 -15.74 12.63
C LEU A 552 19.85 -16.86 13.58
N GLY A 553 20.70 -17.79 13.11
CA GLY A 553 21.31 -18.84 13.93
C GLY A 553 22.12 -18.26 15.09
N ALA A 554 22.98 -17.27 14.81
CA ALA A 554 23.74 -16.55 15.83
C ALA A 554 22.85 -15.84 16.86
N VAL A 555 21.68 -15.30 16.46
CA VAL A 555 20.70 -14.73 17.40
C VAL A 555 20.02 -15.82 18.24
N ILE A 556 19.72 -16.99 17.67
CA ILE A 556 19.14 -18.13 18.40
C ILE A 556 20.13 -18.64 19.46
N ASP A 557 21.40 -18.89 19.10
CA ASP A 557 22.46 -19.32 20.02
C ASP A 557 22.61 -18.38 21.23
N LYS A 558 22.60 -17.07 20.97
CA LYS A 558 22.70 -16.05 22.03
C LYS A 558 21.52 -16.11 22.99
N HIS A 559 20.31 -16.30 22.47
CA HIS A 559 19.14 -16.51 23.31
C HIS A 559 19.24 -17.80 24.13
N LEU A 560 19.77 -18.90 23.58
CA LEU A 560 20.00 -20.15 24.33
C LEU A 560 21.02 -19.94 25.47
N VAL A 561 22.12 -19.22 25.22
CA VAL A 561 23.10 -18.86 26.27
C VAL A 561 22.44 -18.00 27.36
N ILE A 562 21.59 -17.04 27.01
CA ILE A 562 20.83 -16.25 27.98
C ILE A 562 19.90 -17.16 28.82
N GLN A 563 19.19 -18.10 28.20
CA GLN A 563 18.27 -19.04 28.88
C GLN A 563 19.01 -19.98 29.85
N GLU A 564 20.24 -20.38 29.51
CA GLU A 564 21.12 -21.15 30.38
C GLU A 564 21.57 -20.32 31.58
N LYS A 565 22.15 -19.12 31.34
CA LYS A 565 22.71 -18.27 32.40
C LYS A 565 21.65 -17.64 33.31
N LEU A 566 20.42 -17.42 32.83
CA LEU A 566 19.32 -16.97 33.67
C LEU A 566 19.03 -17.93 34.83
N GLN A 567 19.28 -19.23 34.67
CA GLN A 567 19.08 -20.23 35.73
C GLN A 567 20.12 -20.13 36.87
N GLN A 568 21.24 -19.43 36.63
CA GLN A 568 22.32 -19.21 37.58
C GLN A 568 22.13 -17.93 38.42
N LEU A 569 21.11 -17.12 38.13
CA LEU A 569 20.80 -15.91 38.89
C LEU A 569 19.94 -16.21 40.13
N PRO A 570 19.98 -15.39 41.20
CA PRO A 570 19.04 -15.46 42.31
C PRO A 570 17.57 -15.31 41.90
N GLU A 571 16.66 -15.88 42.69
CA GLU A 571 15.22 -15.92 42.42
C GLU A 571 14.58 -14.57 42.03
N PRO A 572 14.89 -13.41 42.67
CA PRO A 572 14.34 -12.12 42.25
C PRO A 572 14.63 -11.77 40.78
N LEU A 573 15.87 -12.00 40.32
CA LEU A 573 16.28 -11.75 38.93
C LEU A 573 15.66 -12.77 37.97
N GLN A 574 15.49 -14.03 38.40
CA GLN A 574 14.75 -15.04 37.62
C GLN A 574 13.26 -14.67 37.47
N LEU A 575 12.65 -14.13 38.52
CA LEU A 575 11.25 -13.72 38.52
C LEU A 575 11.03 -12.50 37.62
N ALA A 576 11.90 -11.50 37.72
CA ALA A 576 11.86 -10.29 36.89
C ALA A 576 12.03 -10.62 35.39
N SER A 577 12.97 -11.50 35.05
CA SER A 577 13.21 -11.94 33.66
C SER A 577 12.15 -12.88 33.09
N ARG A 578 11.26 -13.47 33.90
CA ARG A 578 10.24 -14.45 33.45
C ARG A 578 9.34 -13.92 32.33
N ALA A 579 9.00 -12.63 32.33
CA ALA A 579 8.19 -12.02 31.28
C ALA A 579 8.93 -11.94 29.94
N ALA A 580 10.21 -11.53 29.94
CA ALA A 580 11.07 -11.51 28.76
C ALA A 580 11.32 -12.94 28.24
N ARG A 581 11.62 -13.89 29.15
CA ARG A 581 11.78 -15.32 28.84
C ARG A 581 10.56 -15.88 28.10
N LYS A 582 9.34 -15.55 28.55
CA LYS A 582 8.09 -15.96 27.89
C LYS A 582 7.90 -15.32 26.51
N ARG A 583 8.46 -14.13 26.23
CA ARG A 583 8.42 -13.49 24.90
C ARG A 583 9.41 -14.16 23.93
N ILE A 584 10.64 -14.42 24.39
CA ILE A 584 11.74 -15.00 23.61
C ILE A 584 11.42 -16.40 23.07
N GLY A 585 10.95 -17.31 23.93
CA GLY A 585 10.85 -18.74 23.61
C GLY A 585 11.50 -19.61 24.69
N ALA A 586 11.35 -20.93 24.58
CA ALA A 586 11.86 -21.91 25.54
C ALA A 586 12.98 -22.81 24.96
N ASP A 587 12.92 -23.04 23.64
CA ASP A 587 13.82 -23.89 22.85
C ASP A 587 14.13 -23.22 21.49
N ALA A 588 15.16 -23.71 20.79
CA ALA A 588 15.65 -23.12 19.54
C ALA A 588 14.56 -22.93 18.47
N ALA A 589 13.74 -23.96 18.24
CA ALA A 589 12.66 -23.92 17.26
C ALA A 589 11.58 -22.88 17.64
N SER A 590 11.21 -22.79 18.92
CA SER A 590 10.26 -21.80 19.41
C SER A 590 10.81 -20.37 19.33
N ILE A 591 12.13 -20.19 19.51
CA ILE A 591 12.81 -18.89 19.35
C ILE A 591 12.82 -18.51 17.87
N GLY A 592 13.31 -19.37 16.97
CA GLY A 592 13.35 -19.12 15.53
C GLY A 592 11.98 -18.77 14.94
N ASN A 593 10.94 -19.55 15.26
CA ASN A 593 9.57 -19.27 14.80
C ASN A 593 9.06 -17.90 15.27
N ARG A 594 9.36 -17.49 16.50
CA ARG A 594 8.97 -16.17 17.03
C ARG A 594 9.78 -15.04 16.42
N LEU A 595 11.08 -15.24 16.19
CA LEU A 595 11.93 -14.26 15.50
C LEU A 595 11.37 -14.00 14.10
N ILE A 596 11.07 -15.04 13.32
CA ILE A 596 10.44 -14.88 12.00
C ILE A 596 9.05 -14.22 12.11
N GLN A 597 8.23 -14.59 13.09
CA GLN A 597 6.93 -13.95 13.31
C GLN A 597 7.06 -12.44 13.66
N ASN A 598 8.06 -12.08 14.44
CA ASN A 598 8.34 -10.69 14.83
C ASN A 598 8.91 -9.89 13.65
N LEU A 599 9.80 -10.46 12.84
CA LEU A 599 10.34 -9.84 11.62
C LEU A 599 9.24 -9.61 10.56
N ARG A 600 8.23 -10.48 10.48
CA ARG A 600 7.00 -10.26 9.69
C ARG A 600 6.14 -9.09 10.21
N GLN A 601 6.40 -8.59 11.42
CA GLN A 601 5.72 -7.46 12.06
C GLN A 601 6.65 -6.25 12.25
N ASP A 602 7.84 -6.24 11.63
CA ASP A 602 8.90 -5.23 11.80
C ASP A 602 9.35 -5.02 13.27
N VAL A 603 9.20 -6.04 14.12
CA VAL A 603 9.63 -6.03 15.52
C VAL A 603 11.03 -6.65 15.64
N LEU A 604 12.03 -5.81 15.89
CA LEU A 604 13.42 -6.26 16.00
C LEU A 604 13.71 -7.04 17.30
N PRO A 605 14.54 -8.12 17.25
CA PRO A 605 14.93 -8.88 18.43
C PRO A 605 15.67 -8.04 19.48
N GLY A 606 16.51 -7.10 19.01
CA GLY A 606 17.36 -6.24 19.84
C GLY A 606 16.60 -5.48 20.92
N LEU A 607 15.42 -4.96 20.62
CA LEU A 607 14.60 -4.22 21.58
C LEU A 607 14.20 -5.07 22.80
N ALA A 608 13.90 -6.36 22.58
CA ALA A 608 13.57 -7.28 23.68
C ALA A 608 14.81 -7.66 24.51
N ALA A 609 15.98 -7.75 23.88
CA ALA A 609 17.26 -8.03 24.54
C ALA A 609 17.74 -6.84 25.38
N GLU A 610 17.60 -5.61 24.87
CA GLU A 610 17.88 -4.36 25.58
C GLU A 610 16.97 -4.21 26.81
N GLN A 611 15.65 -4.37 26.64
CA GLN A 611 14.69 -4.35 27.75
C GLN A 611 15.03 -5.38 28.84
N LEU A 612 15.50 -6.58 28.47
CA LEU A 612 15.96 -7.57 29.43
C LEU A 612 17.23 -7.14 30.18
N SER A 613 18.19 -6.52 29.47
CA SER A 613 19.42 -6.00 30.06
C SER A 613 19.14 -4.88 31.06
N GLU A 614 18.36 -3.87 30.67
CA GLU A 614 17.96 -2.75 31.54
C GLU A 614 17.20 -3.23 32.77
N LEU A 615 16.26 -4.16 32.60
CA LEU A 615 15.47 -4.73 33.69
C LEU A 615 16.35 -5.50 34.69
N LEU A 616 17.32 -6.28 34.21
CA LEU A 616 18.24 -7.02 35.07
C LEU A 616 19.22 -6.09 35.82
N ILE A 617 19.66 -4.99 35.19
CA ILE A 617 20.48 -3.96 35.84
C ILE A 617 19.65 -3.23 36.91
N ALA A 618 18.46 -2.75 36.57
CA ALA A 618 17.60 -2.04 37.51
C ALA A 618 17.19 -2.90 38.72
N GLU A 619 16.93 -4.19 38.52
CA GLU A 619 16.62 -5.12 39.60
C GLU A 619 17.87 -5.53 40.40
N ARG A 620 19.06 -5.55 39.77
CA ARG A 620 20.33 -5.72 40.48
C ARG A 620 20.58 -4.55 41.44
N ASP A 621 20.34 -3.32 41.00
CA ASP A 621 20.60 -2.09 41.75
C ASP A 621 19.61 -1.89 42.92
N ARG A 622 18.38 -2.44 42.82
CA ARG A 622 17.42 -2.51 43.93
C ARG A 622 17.77 -3.54 44.99
N SER A 623 18.66 -4.48 44.70
CA SER A 623 18.95 -5.61 45.58
C SER A 623 20.19 -5.33 46.44
N ASP A 624 19.96 -4.99 47.71
CA ASP A 624 21.02 -4.81 48.73
C ASP A 624 21.89 -6.07 48.94
N GLN A 625 21.45 -7.24 48.46
CA GLN A 625 22.21 -8.47 48.57
C GLN A 625 23.39 -8.48 47.59
N ALA A 626 24.59 -8.83 48.07
CA ALA A 626 25.74 -9.07 47.21
C ALA A 626 25.51 -10.34 46.36
N LEU A 627 25.70 -10.25 45.04
CA LEU A 627 25.73 -11.43 44.19
C LEU A 627 26.96 -12.28 44.49
N VAL A 628 26.79 -13.60 44.48
CA VAL A 628 27.90 -14.56 44.46
C VAL A 628 28.62 -14.44 43.10
N ALA A 629 29.93 -14.67 43.08
CA ALA A 629 30.78 -14.49 41.89
C ALA A 629 30.28 -15.22 40.63
N GLU A 630 29.67 -16.39 40.79
CA GLU A 630 29.02 -17.15 39.72
C GLU A 630 27.82 -16.39 39.12
N ALA A 631 26.89 -15.93 39.96
CA ALA A 631 25.74 -15.14 39.54
C ALA A 631 26.14 -13.79 38.91
N GLN A 632 27.22 -13.16 39.40
CA GLN A 632 27.77 -11.96 38.79
C GLN A 632 28.33 -12.24 37.39
N THR A 633 29.01 -13.38 37.21
CA THR A 633 29.55 -13.81 35.91
C THR A 633 28.43 -14.17 34.93
N ALA A 634 27.38 -14.84 35.40
CA ALA A 634 26.17 -15.13 34.64
C ALA A 634 25.46 -13.84 34.18
N LEU A 635 25.26 -12.87 35.08
CA LEU A 635 24.66 -11.57 34.76
C LEU A 635 25.47 -10.80 33.71
N LEU A 636 26.79 -10.71 33.88
CA LEU A 636 27.67 -10.06 32.90
C LEU A 636 27.64 -10.78 31.55
N ARG A 637 27.52 -12.11 31.51
CA ARG A 637 27.37 -12.85 30.26
C ARG A 637 26.03 -12.56 29.58
N ILE A 638 24.93 -12.48 30.33
CA ILE A 638 23.60 -12.13 29.79
C ILE A 638 23.63 -10.73 29.17
N ILE A 639 24.15 -9.73 29.89
CA ILE A 639 24.26 -8.35 29.39
C ILE A 639 25.11 -8.31 28.11
N LYS A 640 26.23 -9.06 28.05
CA LYS A 640 27.06 -9.17 26.85
C LYS A 640 26.30 -9.76 25.66
N GLU A 641 25.55 -10.86 25.84
CA GLU A 641 24.79 -11.45 24.74
C GLU A 641 23.59 -10.59 24.34
N CYS A 642 22.95 -9.87 25.27
CA CYS A 642 21.91 -8.90 24.92
C CYS A 642 22.44 -7.80 23.98
N GLY A 643 23.63 -7.25 24.27
CA GLY A 643 24.29 -6.30 23.38
C GLY A 643 24.61 -6.90 22.01
N ALA A 644 25.11 -8.14 21.98
CA ALA A 644 25.42 -8.83 20.73
C ALA A 644 24.15 -9.19 19.91
N ILE A 645 23.01 -9.46 20.55
CA ILE A 645 21.70 -9.61 19.88
C ILE A 645 21.23 -8.29 19.29
N SER A 646 21.45 -7.16 19.96
CA SER A 646 21.11 -5.84 19.41
C SER A 646 21.91 -5.54 18.13
N THR A 647 23.24 -5.75 18.15
CA THR A 647 24.08 -5.63 16.94
C THR A 647 23.63 -6.55 15.82
N ALA A 648 23.46 -7.85 16.10
CA ALA A 648 22.99 -8.83 15.12
C ALA A 648 21.59 -8.51 14.59
N SER A 649 20.73 -7.83 15.36
CA SER A 649 19.40 -7.40 14.89
C SER A 649 19.45 -6.28 13.86
N VAL A 650 20.46 -5.40 13.92
CA VAL A 650 20.68 -4.36 12.92
C VAL A 650 21.19 -4.97 11.61
N GLU A 651 22.12 -5.93 11.70
CA GLU A 651 22.62 -6.70 10.55
C GLU A 651 21.47 -7.51 9.91
N LEU A 652 20.68 -8.21 10.73
CA LEU A 652 19.51 -8.99 10.30
C LEU A 652 18.46 -8.12 9.60
N GLN A 653 18.27 -6.86 10.03
CA GLN A 653 17.36 -5.92 9.38
C GLN A 653 17.88 -5.50 7.99
N GLY A 654 19.18 -5.25 7.85
CA GLY A 654 19.79 -4.91 6.57
C GLY A 654 19.61 -6.03 5.53
N VAL A 655 19.91 -7.27 5.93
CA VAL A 655 19.74 -8.45 5.09
C VAL A 655 18.26 -8.74 4.79
N LEU A 656 17.36 -8.55 5.78
CA LEU A 656 15.91 -8.62 5.59
C LEU A 656 15.41 -7.61 4.56
N ASP A 657 15.88 -6.36 4.61
CA ASP A 657 15.48 -5.33 3.65
C ASP A 657 16.03 -5.59 2.23
N GLU A 658 17.14 -6.30 2.10
CA GLU A 658 17.68 -6.79 0.82
C GLU A 658 16.85 -7.97 0.26
N LEU A 659 16.48 -8.95 1.09
CA LEU A 659 15.54 -10.03 0.71
C LEU A 659 14.14 -9.50 0.33
N ARG A 660 13.68 -8.41 0.97
CA ARG A 660 12.41 -7.74 0.66
C ARG A 660 12.45 -6.93 -0.63
N GLN A 661 13.60 -6.33 -0.97
CA GLN A 661 13.80 -5.72 -2.28
C GLN A 661 13.77 -6.79 -3.36
N GLY A 662 14.44 -7.92 -3.10
CA GLY A 662 14.46 -9.07 -3.99
C GLY A 662 15.22 -8.80 -5.29
N VAL A 663 15.15 -9.74 -6.21
CA VAL A 663 15.80 -9.66 -7.53
C VAL A 663 14.80 -9.93 -8.65
N HIS A 664 14.85 -9.10 -9.68
CA HIS A 664 14.11 -9.30 -10.92
C HIS A 664 14.98 -10.04 -11.94
N VAL A 665 14.62 -11.28 -12.28
CA VAL A 665 15.23 -12.05 -13.36
C VAL A 665 14.32 -11.97 -14.59
N THR A 666 14.77 -11.27 -15.63
CA THR A 666 14.10 -11.29 -16.92
C THR A 666 14.54 -12.53 -17.69
N LEU A 667 13.64 -13.50 -17.81
CA LEU A 667 13.81 -14.71 -18.60
C LEU A 667 13.63 -14.40 -20.10
N PRO A 668 14.20 -15.24 -20.99
CA PRO A 668 14.04 -15.08 -22.42
C PRO A 668 12.56 -15.10 -22.86
N GLU A 669 12.30 -14.42 -23.97
CA GLU A 669 10.98 -14.22 -24.59
C GLU A 669 10.09 -15.47 -24.62
N LEU A 670 8.92 -15.38 -23.97
CA LEU A 670 7.85 -16.37 -24.10
C LEU A 670 7.09 -16.11 -25.41
N ARG A 671 7.29 -17.00 -26.39
CA ARG A 671 6.72 -16.91 -27.74
C ARG A 671 5.49 -17.80 -27.87
N LEU A 672 4.35 -17.19 -28.23
CA LEU A 672 3.08 -17.89 -28.44
C LEU A 672 2.81 -18.04 -29.94
N TYR A 673 2.58 -19.28 -30.38
CA TYR A 673 2.32 -19.63 -31.78
C TYR A 673 0.89 -20.14 -31.95
N ASP A 674 0.28 -19.92 -33.13
CA ASP A 674 -1.01 -20.51 -33.47
C ASP A 674 -0.88 -21.96 -33.98
N ALA A 675 -2.02 -22.61 -34.25
CA ALA A 675 -2.07 -23.96 -34.79
C ALA A 675 -1.44 -24.11 -36.19
N SER A 676 -1.11 -23.02 -36.89
CA SER A 676 -0.35 -23.03 -38.14
C SER A 676 1.16 -22.82 -37.94
N GLY A 677 1.61 -22.57 -36.71
CA GLY A 677 2.99 -22.25 -36.37
C GLY A 677 3.35 -20.78 -36.60
N LYS A 678 2.39 -19.88 -36.86
CA LYS A 678 2.67 -18.43 -36.94
C LYS A 678 2.81 -17.87 -35.53
N LEU A 679 3.85 -17.07 -35.31
CA LEU A 679 4.06 -16.32 -34.07
C LEU A 679 2.92 -15.28 -33.91
N ILE A 680 2.10 -15.44 -32.88
CA ILE A 680 1.00 -14.53 -32.55
C ILE A 680 1.48 -13.43 -31.60
N HIS A 681 2.32 -13.80 -30.63
CA HIS A 681 2.63 -12.94 -29.50
C HIS A 681 3.99 -13.26 -28.87
N VAL A 682 4.62 -12.25 -28.29
CA VAL A 682 5.90 -12.34 -27.58
C VAL A 682 5.74 -11.61 -26.25
N MET A 683 5.99 -12.30 -25.14
CA MET A 683 5.92 -11.73 -23.80
C MET A 683 7.28 -11.84 -23.13
N LEU A 684 7.71 -10.77 -22.45
CA LEU A 684 8.90 -10.84 -21.59
C LEU A 684 8.46 -11.33 -20.21
N LEU A 685 9.10 -12.39 -19.72
CA LEU A 685 8.79 -12.95 -18.42
C LEU A 685 9.79 -12.41 -17.39
N THR A 686 9.34 -11.56 -16.48
CA THR A 686 10.16 -11.06 -15.38
C THR A 686 9.72 -11.73 -14.08
N VAL A 687 10.57 -12.59 -13.53
CA VAL A 687 10.31 -13.25 -12.24
C VAL A 687 10.91 -12.38 -11.15
N HIS A 688 10.10 -11.99 -10.16
CA HIS A 688 10.57 -11.34 -8.94
C HIS A 688 10.76 -12.40 -7.84
N PHE A 689 11.99 -12.48 -7.35
CA PHE A 689 12.40 -13.33 -6.24
C PHE A 689 12.51 -12.45 -5.00
N GLY A 690 11.65 -12.63 -4.00
CA GLY A 690 11.67 -11.85 -2.78
C GLY A 690 10.98 -12.55 -1.61
N TRP A 691 11.00 -11.90 -0.45
CA TRP A 691 10.37 -12.39 0.79
C TRP A 691 8.95 -11.81 1.01
#